data_AF-A0A7G4RDW2-F1
#
_entry.id   AF-A0A7G4RDW2-F1
#
_cell.length_a   1.000
_cell.length_b   1.000
_cell.length_c   1.000
_cell.angle_alpha   90.00
_cell.angle_beta   90.00
_cell.angle_gamma   90.00
#
_symmetry.space_group_name_H-M   'P 1'
#
loop_
_entity.id
_entity.type
_entity.pdbx_description
1 polymer ?
#
loop_
_entity_poly.entity_id
_entity_poly.type
_entity_poly.pdbx_seq_one_letter_code
_entity_poly.pdbx_strand_id
1 'polypeptide(L)'
;MNLSTKMFLIAFSTILIIIGSITWLSYEIVLNDYEAMEKKDIQQEVLRTKEALKRIEESLALITIDWAHWDDAYEFLAGKNTSFKKINLMNKVSFLDTHSDFILFFDNKGRYFEGNALDKKQKQFVPVSKNLIDYIYKNRIILQHQSPQDTVTGFIRIPEGLLLLTSYAVSDSGTTQKPNGNVILAYFFEKTDLERLAKTLQVQLRLYYLEDIAENTELQEIFNKLKTVDDYYIVPHDDKILYYYSLLNDINSKPIAILRTTFPRQTYLEGLSTVHLYIFIVALIGLIIMGLVFFLLKFSIVRRINSFKDQLSIITSKQDFSKTIEMSGRDEIYEMGKDCNKMLQVINTTQAQLNQSIHELTRRNNLIKHNNEELKEREHAMMLINKINEKLQMCQNISEAYSLINETVDELFTGWRGGIVIADPTSGELKTVTEWGDKKTLKLSFHSDECWAIRSGTIYIVDKFRPHLDCRHYISNEISKSLCIPLIAAGKFIGILNLNSEKNTAVSNYYHQQLVITLSEVIALSFANINLRDSLRDQSIHDPLTGLFNRRYLEERFPTEIERAIRNKSIFSVGMIDIDFFKNFNDRYGHAAGDEVLKKLAVSLMENFRGYDVIFRFGGEEFLVILIDNSVSKASERMNFFREQVKKTSITFKHINLPPITISIGLVEAPTEGTSLEEIARKADIALYHAKENGRDRVEIFTENKSKPIGPN
;
A
#
# COMPACT_ATOMS: atom_id res chain seq x y z
N MET A 1 0.05 -15.69 28.10
CA MET A 1 -1.23 -16.32 28.49
C MET A 1 -1.96 -16.81 27.25
N ASN A 2 -2.32 -18.09 27.16
CA ASN A 2 -2.95 -18.67 25.96
C ASN A 2 -4.41 -18.17 25.80
N LEU A 3 -4.98 -18.33 24.60
CA LEU A 3 -6.34 -17.84 24.28
C LEU A 3 -7.40 -18.46 25.21
N SER A 4 -7.26 -19.74 25.57
CA SER A 4 -8.16 -20.42 26.50
C SER A 4 -8.17 -19.80 27.89
N THR A 5 -7.01 -19.41 28.43
CA THR A 5 -6.92 -18.78 29.75
C THR A 5 -7.50 -17.36 29.70
N LYS A 6 -7.28 -16.60 28.62
CA LYS A 6 -7.91 -15.29 28.43
C LYS A 6 -9.43 -15.38 28.40
N MET A 7 -9.98 -16.29 27.59
CA MET A 7 -11.43 -16.50 27.49
C MET A 7 -12.04 -16.98 28.82
N PHE A 8 -11.37 -17.88 29.53
CA PHE A 8 -11.80 -18.32 30.85
C PHE A 8 -11.85 -17.16 31.85
N LEU A 9 -10.81 -16.31 31.90
CA LEU A 9 -10.78 -15.16 32.81
C LEU A 9 -11.87 -14.13 32.48
N ILE A 10 -12.15 -13.89 31.19
CA ILE A 10 -13.25 -12.99 30.77
C ILE A 10 -14.60 -13.58 31.18
N ALA A 11 -14.86 -14.85 30.89
CA ALA A 11 -16.11 -15.49 31.28
C ALA A 11 -16.28 -15.53 32.80
N PHE A 12 -15.22 -15.88 33.54
CA PHE A 12 -15.19 -15.91 35.00
C PHE A 12 -15.49 -14.53 35.60
N SER A 13 -14.77 -13.49 35.17
CA SER A 13 -14.98 -12.12 35.68
C SER A 13 -16.38 -11.60 35.35
N THR A 14 -16.90 -11.87 34.15
CA THR A 14 -18.26 -11.45 33.77
C THR A 14 -19.32 -12.13 34.63
N ILE A 15 -19.21 -13.44 34.84
CA ILE A 15 -20.15 -14.20 35.70
C ILE A 15 -20.06 -13.71 37.15
N LEU A 16 -18.85 -13.44 37.65
CA LEU A 16 -18.65 -12.95 39.01
C LEU A 16 -19.27 -11.56 39.23
N ILE A 17 -19.18 -10.67 38.24
CA ILE A 17 -19.86 -9.35 38.27
C ILE A 17 -21.38 -9.51 38.27
N ILE A 18 -21.92 -10.41 37.43
CA ILE A 18 -23.37 -10.67 37.36
C ILE A 18 -23.87 -11.23 38.68
N ILE A 19 -23.20 -12.25 39.23
CA ILE A 19 -23.56 -12.85 40.53
C ILE A 19 -23.51 -11.78 41.62
N GLY A 20 -22.43 -11.00 41.71
CA GLY A 20 -22.29 -9.93 42.69
C GLY A 20 -23.40 -8.88 42.60
N SER A 21 -23.79 -8.51 41.38
CA SER A 21 -24.87 -7.54 41.14
C SER A 21 -26.24 -8.10 41.55
N ILE A 22 -26.52 -9.36 41.21
CA ILE A 22 -27.76 -10.05 41.60
C ILE A 22 -27.81 -10.23 43.12
N THR A 23 -26.70 -10.60 43.77
CA THR A 23 -26.67 -10.78 45.23
C THR A 23 -26.91 -9.47 45.97
N TRP A 24 -26.32 -8.38 45.50
CA TRP A 24 -26.50 -7.07 46.10
C TRP A 24 -27.96 -6.60 45.94
N LEU A 25 -28.51 -6.71 44.73
CA LEU A 25 -29.90 -6.34 44.45
C LEU A 25 -30.90 -7.19 45.26
N SER A 26 -30.64 -8.50 45.38
CA SER A 26 -31.49 -9.40 46.15
C SER A 26 -31.45 -9.09 47.65
N TYR A 27 -30.29 -8.72 48.20
CA TYR A 27 -30.18 -8.35 49.60
C TYR A 27 -30.99 -7.08 49.90
N GLU A 28 -30.85 -6.06 49.05
CA GLU A 28 -31.56 -4.79 49.18
C GLU A 28 -33.08 -4.92 49.01
N ILE A 29 -33.57 -5.65 48.01
CA ILE A 29 -35.01 -5.74 47.78
C ILE A 29 -35.68 -6.65 48.81
N VAL A 30 -35.15 -7.86 48.99
CA VAL A 30 -35.85 -8.90 49.74
C VAL A 30 -35.88 -8.58 51.23
N LEU A 31 -34.76 -8.16 51.83
CA LEU A 31 -34.75 -7.88 53.28
C LEU A 31 -35.60 -6.66 53.65
N ASN A 32 -35.60 -5.62 52.82
CA ASN A 32 -36.45 -4.44 53.05
C ASN A 32 -37.94 -4.81 53.03
N ASP A 33 -38.35 -5.72 52.14
CA ASP A 33 -39.73 -6.22 52.09
C ASP A 33 -40.08 -7.02 53.35
N TYR A 34 -39.18 -7.90 53.83
CA TYR A 34 -39.40 -8.66 55.07
C TYR A 34 -39.46 -7.74 56.30
N GLU A 35 -38.65 -6.68 56.38
CA GLU A 35 -38.74 -5.68 57.45
C GLU A 35 -40.05 -4.89 57.40
N ALA A 36 -40.53 -4.55 56.20
CA ALA A 36 -41.82 -3.88 56.03
C ALA A 36 -43.00 -4.78 56.44
N MET A 37 -42.94 -6.08 56.10
CA MET A 37 -43.91 -7.07 56.55
C MET A 37 -43.91 -7.22 58.08
N GLU A 38 -42.72 -7.32 58.69
CA GLU A 38 -42.57 -7.42 60.16
C GLU A 38 -43.20 -6.20 60.87
N LYS A 39 -42.99 -4.99 60.35
CA LYS A 39 -43.65 -3.78 60.90
C LYS A 39 -45.17 -3.84 60.83
N LYS A 40 -45.73 -4.40 59.75
CA LYS A 40 -47.18 -4.56 59.57
C LYS A 40 -47.76 -5.60 60.52
N ASP A 41 -47.06 -6.72 60.73
CA ASP A 41 -47.48 -7.75 61.67
C ASP A 41 -47.51 -7.19 63.10
N ILE A 42 -46.49 -6.40 63.48
CA ILE A 42 -46.45 -5.73 64.78
C ILE A 42 -47.65 -4.79 64.95
N GLN A 43 -48.01 -4.00 63.93
CA GLN A 43 -49.20 -3.13 63.97
C GLN A 43 -50.49 -3.89 64.29
N GLN A 44 -50.65 -5.10 63.75
CA GLN A 44 -51.81 -5.93 64.06
C GLN A 44 -51.77 -6.44 65.51
N GLU A 45 -50.59 -6.80 66.01
CA GLU A 45 -50.43 -7.26 67.40
C GLU A 45 -50.65 -6.14 68.43
N VAL A 46 -50.29 -4.89 68.11
CA VAL A 46 -50.68 -3.70 68.89
C VAL A 46 -52.18 -3.65 69.08
N LEU A 47 -52.90 -3.73 67.95
CA LEU A 47 -54.35 -3.60 67.93
C LEU A 47 -55.00 -4.74 68.72
N ARG A 48 -54.51 -5.98 68.53
CA ARG A 48 -54.95 -7.15 69.30
C ARG A 48 -54.75 -6.99 70.80
N THR A 49 -53.62 -6.42 71.21
CA THR A 49 -53.32 -6.16 72.63
C THR A 49 -54.26 -5.12 73.21
N LYS A 50 -54.49 -4.01 72.49
CA LYS A 50 -55.46 -2.97 72.89
C LYS A 50 -56.88 -3.51 73.01
N GLU A 51 -57.34 -4.27 72.00
CA GLU A 51 -58.65 -4.91 72.02
C GLU A 51 -58.81 -5.93 73.15
N ALA A 52 -57.74 -6.67 73.48
CA ALA A 52 -57.78 -7.64 74.57
C ALA A 52 -57.89 -6.95 75.95
N LEU A 53 -57.20 -5.82 76.16
CA LEU A 53 -57.41 -5.00 77.36
C LEU A 53 -58.83 -4.45 77.42
N LYS A 54 -59.34 -3.93 76.30
CA LYS A 54 -60.72 -3.42 76.20
C LYS A 54 -61.77 -4.50 76.49
N ARG A 55 -61.55 -5.75 76.05
CA ARG A 55 -62.44 -6.87 76.39
C ARG A 55 -62.48 -7.16 77.89
N ILE A 56 -61.38 -6.96 78.61
CA ILE A 56 -61.35 -7.12 80.07
C ILE A 56 -62.18 -6.00 80.73
N GLU A 57 -62.04 -4.77 80.24
CA GLU A 57 -62.89 -3.63 80.65
C GLU A 57 -64.38 -3.92 80.40
N GLU A 58 -64.75 -4.30 79.17
CA GLU A 58 -66.12 -4.63 78.77
C GLU A 58 -66.70 -5.81 79.58
N SER A 59 -65.89 -6.81 79.94
CA SER A 59 -66.33 -7.94 80.78
C SER A 59 -66.72 -7.49 82.19
N LEU A 60 -65.90 -6.64 82.85
CA LEU A 60 -66.24 -6.09 84.16
C LEU A 60 -67.46 -5.14 84.07
N ALA A 61 -67.56 -4.40 82.96
CA ALA A 61 -68.69 -3.54 82.67
C ALA A 61 -70.02 -4.30 82.68
N LEU A 62 -70.10 -5.42 81.93
CA LEU A 62 -71.30 -6.24 81.85
C LEU A 62 -71.72 -6.80 83.22
N ILE A 63 -70.77 -7.30 84.00
CA ILE A 63 -71.05 -7.81 85.37
C ILE A 63 -71.59 -6.69 86.26
N THR A 64 -71.05 -5.47 86.13
CA THR A 64 -71.51 -4.30 86.92
C THR A 64 -72.92 -3.87 86.51
N ILE A 65 -73.21 -3.89 85.22
CA ILE A 65 -74.53 -3.59 84.65
C ILE A 65 -75.59 -4.56 85.18
N ASP A 66 -75.28 -5.87 85.21
CA ASP A 66 -76.17 -6.89 85.74
C ASP A 66 -76.51 -6.63 87.22
N TRP A 67 -75.52 -6.19 88.01
CA TRP A 67 -75.73 -5.82 89.41
C TRP A 67 -76.52 -4.52 89.60
N ALA A 68 -76.39 -3.58 88.68
CA ALA A 68 -77.01 -2.27 88.79
C ALA A 68 -78.51 -2.27 88.43
N HIS A 69 -78.99 -3.25 87.66
CA HIS A 69 -80.38 -3.40 87.25
C HIS A 69 -81.22 -4.31 88.17
N TRP A 70 -80.64 -4.84 89.24
CA TRP A 70 -81.42 -5.60 90.21
C TRP A 70 -82.29 -4.67 91.04
N ASP A 71 -83.60 -4.93 91.08
CA ASP A 71 -84.56 -4.19 91.92
C ASP A 71 -84.11 -4.19 93.38
N ASP A 72 -83.49 -5.28 93.84
CA ASP A 72 -82.88 -5.41 95.16
C ASP A 72 -81.77 -4.38 95.45
N ALA A 73 -80.93 -4.06 94.46
CA ALA A 73 -79.86 -3.06 94.61
C ALA A 73 -80.43 -1.64 94.67
N TYR A 74 -81.47 -1.37 93.86
CA TYR A 74 -82.19 -0.11 93.89
C TYR A 74 -82.95 0.11 95.21
N GLU A 75 -83.66 -0.91 95.69
CA GLU A 75 -84.35 -0.89 96.98
C GLU A 75 -83.40 -0.77 98.17
N PHE A 76 -82.21 -1.37 98.06
CA PHE A 76 -81.15 -1.24 99.06
C PHE A 76 -80.69 0.22 99.21
N LEU A 77 -80.43 0.93 98.11
CA LEU A 77 -80.08 2.35 98.12
C LEU A 77 -81.25 3.25 98.56
N ALA A 78 -82.49 2.80 98.38
CA ALA A 78 -83.68 3.47 98.93
C ALA A 78 -83.90 3.19 100.44
N GLY A 79 -83.07 2.35 101.06
CA GLY A 79 -83.18 1.96 102.48
C GLY A 79 -84.29 0.95 102.78
N LYS A 80 -84.90 0.34 101.75
CA LYS A 80 -86.04 -0.58 101.88
C LYS A 80 -85.64 -2.05 102.07
N ASN A 81 -84.46 -2.45 101.56
CA ASN A 81 -83.96 -3.83 101.65
C ASN A 81 -82.70 -3.92 102.55
N THR A 82 -82.89 -4.02 103.87
CA THR A 82 -81.76 -4.10 104.83
C THR A 82 -81.02 -5.44 104.81
N SER A 83 -81.64 -6.51 104.28
CA SER A 83 -81.02 -7.83 104.12
C SER A 83 -79.96 -7.89 103.02
N PHE A 84 -80.01 -6.98 102.04
CA PHE A 84 -79.08 -6.94 100.90
C PHE A 84 -77.62 -6.93 101.33
N LYS A 85 -77.26 -6.11 102.35
CA LYS A 85 -75.90 -6.05 102.88
C LYS A 85 -75.39 -7.42 103.33
N LYS A 86 -76.21 -8.19 104.05
CA LYS A 86 -75.81 -9.51 104.58
C LYS A 86 -75.71 -10.56 103.46
N ILE A 87 -76.62 -10.52 102.49
CA ILE A 87 -76.74 -11.53 101.42
C ILE A 87 -75.70 -11.32 100.31
N ASN A 88 -75.39 -10.07 99.97
CA ASN A 88 -74.56 -9.73 98.82
C ASN A 88 -73.22 -9.11 99.21
N LEU A 89 -73.19 -8.17 100.16
CA LEU A 89 -71.95 -7.47 100.54
C LEU A 89 -71.12 -8.19 101.63
N MET A 90 -71.74 -9.08 102.40
CA MET A 90 -71.07 -9.93 103.41
C MET A 90 -70.97 -11.40 102.99
N ASN A 91 -71.28 -11.70 101.72
CA ASN A 91 -71.17 -13.03 101.14
C ASN A 91 -69.95 -13.09 100.20
N LYS A 92 -69.00 -13.98 100.52
CA LYS A 92 -67.79 -14.14 99.71
C LYS A 92 -68.10 -14.63 98.30
N VAL A 93 -69.20 -15.38 98.11
CA VAL A 93 -69.60 -15.91 96.81
C VAL A 93 -69.88 -14.77 95.83
N SER A 94 -70.56 -13.70 96.26
CA SER A 94 -70.85 -12.54 95.42
C SER A 94 -69.60 -11.87 94.84
N PHE A 95 -68.51 -11.80 95.61
CA PHE A 95 -67.23 -11.26 95.17
C PHE A 95 -66.48 -12.22 94.23
N LEU A 96 -66.64 -13.54 94.46
CA LEU A 96 -66.03 -14.57 93.61
C LEU A 96 -66.74 -14.67 92.24
N ASP A 97 -68.08 -14.61 92.23
CA ASP A 97 -68.92 -14.68 91.02
C ASP A 97 -68.74 -13.45 90.13
N THR A 98 -68.61 -12.27 90.74
CA THR A 98 -68.30 -11.01 90.03
C THR A 98 -66.82 -10.82 89.74
N HIS A 99 -65.97 -11.76 90.17
CA HIS A 99 -64.51 -11.65 90.13
C HIS A 99 -63.93 -10.34 90.70
N SER A 100 -64.67 -9.67 91.59
CA SER A 100 -64.35 -8.33 92.11
C SER A 100 -63.67 -8.39 93.48
N ASP A 101 -62.73 -7.46 93.75
CA ASP A 101 -62.18 -7.26 95.09
C ASP A 101 -63.01 -6.24 95.88
N PHE A 102 -63.71 -5.32 95.19
CA PHE A 102 -64.52 -4.26 95.77
C PHE A 102 -65.91 -4.28 95.16
N ILE A 103 -66.93 -4.24 96.01
CA ILE A 103 -68.32 -3.94 95.64
C ILE A 103 -68.76 -2.77 96.51
N LEU A 104 -68.89 -1.59 95.91
CA LEU A 104 -69.16 -0.33 96.60
C LEU A 104 -70.42 0.32 96.07
N PHE A 105 -71.23 0.87 96.95
CA PHE A 105 -72.42 1.62 96.63
C PHE A 105 -72.27 3.07 97.09
N PHE A 106 -72.64 3.99 96.21
CA PHE A 106 -72.66 5.42 96.47
C PHE A 106 -74.09 5.93 96.30
N ASP A 107 -74.52 6.84 97.18
CA ASP A 107 -75.85 7.44 97.09
C ASP A 107 -75.96 8.42 95.90
N ASN A 108 -77.17 8.91 95.63
CA ASN A 108 -77.42 9.86 94.54
C ASN A 108 -76.76 11.25 94.72
N LYS A 109 -76.16 11.53 95.90
CA LYS A 109 -75.33 12.72 96.15
C LYS A 109 -73.85 12.41 95.98
N GLY A 110 -73.51 11.19 95.56
CA GLY A 110 -72.15 10.71 95.37
C GLY A 110 -71.42 10.40 96.68
N ARG A 111 -72.12 10.28 97.82
CA ARG A 111 -71.50 9.92 99.10
C ARG A 111 -71.44 8.40 99.22
N TYR A 112 -70.33 7.89 99.77
CA TYR A 112 -70.20 6.46 100.09
C TYR A 112 -71.37 6.00 100.98
N PHE A 113 -72.16 5.05 100.47
CA PHE A 113 -73.35 4.54 101.15
C PHE A 113 -73.00 3.29 101.96
N GLU A 114 -72.53 2.25 101.28
CA GLU A 114 -72.15 0.97 101.88
C GLU A 114 -71.29 0.19 100.88
N GLY A 115 -70.48 -0.75 101.36
CA GLY A 115 -69.62 -1.55 100.48
C GLY A 115 -68.72 -2.45 101.29
N ASN A 116 -68.07 -3.38 100.61
CA ASN A 116 -67.11 -4.26 101.25
C ASN A 116 -65.95 -4.57 100.29
N ALA A 117 -64.83 -5.02 100.85
CA ALA A 117 -63.66 -5.43 100.09
C ALA A 117 -63.24 -6.84 100.49
N LEU A 118 -63.01 -7.72 99.52
CA LEU A 118 -62.54 -9.07 99.74
C LEU A 118 -61.08 -9.19 99.29
N ASP A 119 -60.18 -9.54 100.21
CA ASP A 119 -58.86 -10.05 99.81
C ASP A 119 -59.05 -11.48 99.28
N LYS A 120 -59.01 -11.65 97.96
CA LYS A 120 -59.19 -12.95 97.30
C LYS A 120 -58.11 -13.97 97.66
N LYS A 121 -56.90 -13.54 98.02
CA LYS A 121 -55.79 -14.44 98.42
C LYS A 121 -56.02 -15.00 99.82
N GLN A 122 -56.38 -14.14 100.76
CA GLN A 122 -56.65 -14.52 102.15
C GLN A 122 -58.08 -15.06 102.34
N LYS A 123 -58.96 -14.85 101.36
CA LYS A 123 -60.41 -15.14 101.38
C LYS A 123 -61.09 -14.51 102.59
N GLN A 124 -60.70 -13.30 102.96
CA GLN A 124 -61.24 -12.56 104.11
C GLN A 124 -61.64 -11.15 103.72
N PHE A 125 -62.69 -10.64 104.37
CA PHE A 125 -63.09 -9.25 104.19
C PHE A 125 -62.09 -8.33 104.87
N VAL A 126 -61.69 -7.30 104.14
CA VAL A 126 -60.75 -6.27 104.59
C VAL A 126 -61.45 -4.90 104.53
N PRO A 127 -60.97 -3.89 105.29
CA PRO A 127 -61.50 -2.55 105.17
C PRO A 127 -61.37 -2.03 103.74
N VAL A 128 -62.39 -1.33 103.24
CA VAL A 128 -62.34 -0.66 101.94
C VAL A 128 -61.21 0.37 101.95
N SER A 129 -60.37 0.36 100.91
CA SER A 129 -59.21 1.25 100.80
C SER A 129 -59.65 2.72 100.82
N LYS A 130 -59.04 3.52 101.71
CA LYS A 130 -59.23 4.97 101.74
C LYS A 130 -58.72 5.63 100.47
N ASN A 131 -57.61 5.17 99.92
CA ASN A 131 -57.03 5.70 98.68
C ASN A 131 -57.97 5.50 97.48
N LEU A 132 -58.67 4.37 97.43
CA LEU A 132 -59.69 4.11 96.41
C LEU A 132 -60.85 5.10 96.52
N ILE A 133 -61.40 5.28 97.72
CA ILE A 133 -62.49 6.23 97.97
C ILE A 133 -62.06 7.67 97.64
N ASP A 134 -60.85 8.08 98.05
CA ASP A 134 -60.29 9.40 97.73
C ASP A 134 -60.07 9.59 96.22
N TYR A 135 -59.62 8.55 95.51
CA TYR A 135 -59.49 8.59 94.05
C TYR A 135 -60.86 8.78 93.38
N ILE A 136 -61.89 8.05 93.83
CA ILE A 136 -63.26 8.19 93.32
C ILE A 136 -63.78 9.61 93.54
N TYR A 137 -63.60 10.18 94.73
CA TYR A 137 -64.04 11.56 95.02
C TYR A 137 -63.29 12.62 94.20
N LYS A 138 -61.99 12.42 93.93
CA LYS A 138 -61.20 13.32 93.08
C LYS A 138 -61.64 13.27 91.61
N ASN A 139 -62.13 12.12 91.15
CA ASN A 139 -62.51 11.87 89.75
C ASN A 139 -64.03 11.78 89.61
N ARG A 140 -64.68 12.95 89.55
CA ARG A 140 -66.15 13.06 89.50
C ARG A 140 -66.79 12.29 88.35
N ILE A 141 -66.07 12.03 87.26
CA ILE A 141 -66.55 11.23 86.13
C ILE A 141 -66.99 9.82 86.56
N ILE A 142 -66.37 9.25 87.59
CA ILE A 142 -66.72 7.91 88.09
C ILE A 142 -68.13 7.87 88.67
N LEU A 143 -68.60 8.97 89.29
CA LEU A 143 -69.91 9.02 89.94
C LEU A 143 -70.96 9.83 89.16
N GLN A 144 -70.56 10.53 88.10
CA GLN A 144 -71.42 11.42 87.31
C GLN A 144 -71.64 10.82 85.91
N HIS A 145 -72.68 10.02 85.80
CA HIS A 145 -73.16 9.46 84.53
C HIS A 145 -73.96 10.53 83.77
N GLN A 146 -73.70 10.73 82.48
CA GLN A 146 -74.44 11.72 81.66
C GLN A 146 -75.82 11.18 81.26
N SER A 147 -75.93 9.86 81.14
CA SER A 147 -77.13 9.07 80.92
C SER A 147 -77.22 7.94 81.95
N PRO A 148 -78.43 7.48 82.35
CA PRO A 148 -78.62 6.28 83.18
C PRO A 148 -77.93 5.03 82.65
N GLN A 149 -77.62 4.98 81.35
CA GLN A 149 -76.98 3.84 80.69
C GLN A 149 -75.46 3.98 80.52
N ASP A 150 -74.86 5.10 80.97
CA ASP A 150 -73.43 5.32 80.79
C ASP A 150 -72.62 4.45 81.75
N THR A 151 -71.70 3.67 81.19
CA THR A 151 -70.71 2.94 81.97
C THR A 151 -69.40 3.71 82.01
N VAL A 152 -68.81 3.85 83.19
CA VAL A 152 -67.49 4.43 83.37
C VAL A 152 -66.54 3.33 83.79
N THR A 153 -65.79 2.79 82.83
CA THR A 153 -64.83 1.70 83.04
C THR A 153 -63.43 2.14 82.64
N GLY A 154 -62.44 1.71 83.41
CA GLY A 154 -61.05 1.86 83.03
C GLY A 154 -60.08 1.49 84.15
N PHE A 155 -58.79 1.52 83.81
CA PHE A 155 -57.73 1.33 84.78
C PHE A 155 -57.54 2.57 85.65
N ILE A 156 -57.21 2.35 86.92
CA ILE A 156 -56.80 3.39 87.86
C ILE A 156 -55.58 2.92 88.64
N ARG A 157 -54.71 3.85 89.02
CA ARG A 157 -53.55 3.56 89.86
C ARG A 157 -53.74 4.20 91.22
N ILE A 158 -53.71 3.38 92.26
CA ILE A 158 -53.65 3.81 93.66
C ILE A 158 -52.37 3.24 94.31
N PRO A 159 -51.93 3.72 95.48
CA PRO A 159 -50.71 3.23 96.14
C PRO A 159 -50.68 1.72 96.36
N GLU A 160 -51.84 1.09 96.57
CA GLU A 160 -51.98 -0.35 96.77
C GLU A 160 -51.79 -1.17 95.49
N GLY A 161 -52.00 -0.60 94.31
CA GLY A 161 -51.93 -1.34 93.07
C GLY A 161 -52.63 -0.70 91.88
N LEU A 162 -52.54 -1.39 90.74
CA LEU A 162 -53.34 -1.11 89.54
C LEU A 162 -54.71 -1.76 89.75
N LEU A 163 -55.80 -1.01 89.64
CA LEU A 163 -57.15 -1.56 89.64
C LEU A 163 -57.79 -1.39 88.27
N LEU A 164 -58.62 -2.35 87.92
CA LEU A 164 -59.67 -2.14 86.93
C LEU A 164 -60.97 -1.84 87.67
N LEU A 165 -61.62 -0.74 87.31
CA LEU A 165 -62.84 -0.26 87.96
C LEU A 165 -63.92 -0.04 86.92
N THR A 166 -65.15 -0.42 87.27
CA THR A 166 -66.37 0.01 86.58
C THR A 166 -67.29 0.69 87.57
N SER A 167 -67.88 1.83 87.16
CA SER A 167 -69.06 2.41 87.80
C SER A 167 -70.26 2.40 86.86
N TYR A 168 -71.42 2.13 87.42
CA TYR A 168 -72.70 2.21 86.73
C TYR A 168 -73.79 2.76 87.65
N ALA A 169 -74.76 3.48 87.08
CA ALA A 169 -75.88 4.05 87.83
C ALA A 169 -76.91 2.97 88.19
N VAL A 170 -77.32 2.89 89.45
CA VAL A 170 -78.26 1.85 89.92
C VAL A 170 -79.70 2.25 89.60
N SER A 171 -80.43 1.34 88.96
CA SER A 171 -81.77 1.53 88.41
C SER A 171 -82.65 0.31 88.72
N ASP A 172 -83.97 0.46 88.61
CA ASP A 172 -84.88 -0.69 88.59
C ASP A 172 -84.69 -1.51 87.30
N SER A 173 -85.14 -2.77 87.33
CA SER A 173 -84.99 -3.77 86.25
C SER A 173 -85.59 -3.35 84.91
N GLY A 174 -86.60 -2.49 84.94
CA GLY A 174 -87.22 -1.89 83.75
C GLY A 174 -86.63 -0.56 83.30
N THR A 175 -85.65 0.00 84.02
CA THR A 175 -85.13 1.37 83.83
C THR A 175 -86.20 2.47 83.84
N THR A 176 -87.29 2.23 84.57
CA THR A 176 -88.45 3.14 84.62
C THR A 176 -88.32 4.20 85.72
N GLN A 177 -87.50 3.93 86.74
CA GLN A 177 -87.24 4.84 87.84
C GLN A 177 -85.96 5.64 87.62
N LYS A 178 -85.92 6.85 88.19
CA LYS A 178 -84.71 7.68 88.15
C LYS A 178 -83.58 6.96 88.90
N PRO A 179 -82.35 6.88 88.33
CA PRO A 179 -81.24 6.21 89.01
C PRO A 179 -81.02 6.71 90.44
N ASN A 180 -80.76 5.78 91.36
CA ASN A 180 -80.66 6.05 92.78
C ASN A 180 -79.26 5.70 93.31
N GLY A 181 -78.26 6.45 92.87
CA GLY A 181 -76.85 6.22 93.24
C GLY A 181 -76.12 5.34 92.23
N ASN A 182 -74.91 4.91 92.60
CA ASN A 182 -74.03 4.15 91.72
C ASN A 182 -73.51 2.89 92.41
N VAL A 183 -73.32 1.83 91.64
CA VAL A 183 -72.55 0.65 92.04
C VAL A 183 -71.19 0.73 91.37
N ILE A 184 -70.16 0.37 92.12
CA ILE A 184 -68.79 0.29 91.65
C ILE A 184 -68.29 -1.12 91.94
N LEU A 185 -67.92 -1.82 90.86
CA LEU A 185 -67.13 -3.04 90.93
C LEU A 185 -65.70 -2.71 90.56
N ALA A 186 -64.75 -3.16 91.37
CA ALA A 186 -63.34 -3.01 91.06
C ALA A 186 -62.53 -4.21 91.54
N TYR A 187 -61.43 -4.49 90.86
CA TYR A 187 -60.49 -5.52 91.26
C TYR A 187 -59.05 -5.12 90.95
N PHE A 188 -58.10 -5.64 91.72
CA PHE A 188 -56.68 -5.43 91.48
C PHE A 188 -56.25 -6.21 90.23
N PHE A 189 -55.75 -5.48 89.23
CA PHE A 189 -55.14 -6.09 88.05
C PHE A 189 -53.73 -6.54 88.40
N GLU A 190 -53.60 -7.80 88.78
CA GLU A 190 -52.36 -8.36 89.30
C GLU A 190 -51.48 -8.93 88.19
N LYS A 191 -50.26 -9.35 88.55
CA LYS A 191 -49.33 -10.02 87.64
C LYS A 191 -49.95 -11.25 86.98
N THR A 192 -50.80 -12.00 87.70
CA THR A 192 -51.50 -13.17 87.16
C THR A 192 -52.50 -12.82 86.07
N ASP A 193 -53.11 -11.63 86.12
CA ASP A 193 -54.00 -11.14 85.07
C ASP A 193 -53.22 -10.77 83.81
N LEU A 194 -52.07 -10.11 84.00
CA LEU A 194 -51.14 -9.82 82.91
C LEU A 194 -50.59 -11.10 82.27
N GLU A 195 -50.24 -12.12 83.07
CA GLU A 195 -49.77 -13.43 82.59
C GLU A 195 -50.87 -14.19 81.84
N ARG A 196 -52.12 -14.11 82.30
CA ARG A 196 -53.29 -14.69 81.60
C ARG A 196 -53.52 -13.98 80.27
N LEU A 197 -53.47 -12.65 80.24
CA LEU A 197 -53.58 -11.85 79.02
C LEU A 197 -52.45 -12.17 78.04
N ALA A 198 -51.21 -12.25 78.53
CA ALA A 198 -50.03 -12.65 77.77
C ALA A 198 -50.21 -14.04 77.15
N LYS A 199 -50.76 -15.01 77.90
CA LYS A 199 -51.06 -16.35 77.41
C LYS A 199 -52.15 -16.37 76.34
N THR A 200 -53.21 -15.58 76.50
CA THR A 200 -54.29 -15.44 75.49
C THR A 200 -53.76 -14.84 74.20
N LEU A 201 -52.86 -13.85 74.30
CA LEU A 201 -52.23 -13.19 73.16
C LEU A 201 -51.03 -13.95 72.58
N GLN A 202 -50.53 -14.99 73.27
CA GLN A 202 -49.31 -15.72 72.93
C GLN A 202 -48.06 -14.82 72.81
N VAL A 203 -47.98 -13.77 73.63
CA VAL A 203 -46.85 -12.84 73.67
C VAL A 203 -46.31 -12.71 75.09
N GLN A 204 -45.11 -12.15 75.26
CA GLN A 204 -44.60 -11.78 76.58
C GLN A 204 -44.91 -10.32 76.87
N LEU A 205 -45.70 -10.07 77.91
CA LEU A 205 -46.05 -8.74 78.38
C LEU A 205 -45.30 -8.37 79.65
N ARG A 206 -44.91 -7.10 79.76
CA ARG A 206 -44.36 -6.52 80.98
C ARG A 206 -44.86 -5.09 81.17
N LEU A 207 -45.33 -4.80 82.38
CA LEU A 207 -45.72 -3.46 82.80
C LEU A 207 -44.56 -2.78 83.52
N TYR A 208 -44.35 -1.51 83.19
CA TYR A 208 -43.43 -0.60 83.87
C TYR A 208 -44.22 0.63 84.32
N TYR A 209 -44.33 0.84 85.63
CA TYR A 209 -45.07 1.96 86.19
C TYR A 209 -44.27 3.26 86.11
N LEU A 210 -44.89 4.40 86.41
CA LEU A 210 -44.23 5.70 86.36
C LEU A 210 -42.99 5.78 87.28
N GLU A 211 -42.99 5.05 88.39
CA GLU A 211 -41.84 4.94 89.30
C GLU A 211 -40.68 4.18 88.63
N ASP A 212 -40.97 3.05 87.99
CA ASP A 212 -39.97 2.27 87.24
C ASP A 212 -39.37 3.07 86.07
N ILE A 213 -40.20 3.90 85.42
CA ILE A 213 -39.80 4.77 84.31
C ILE A 213 -38.89 5.89 84.82
N ALA A 214 -39.19 6.49 85.98
CA ALA A 214 -38.39 7.56 86.56
C ALA A 214 -36.97 7.09 86.93
N GLU A 215 -36.79 5.83 87.28
CA GLU A 215 -35.49 5.25 87.68
C GLU A 215 -34.63 4.75 86.49
N ASN A 216 -35.18 4.66 85.28
CA ASN A 216 -34.49 4.08 84.11
C ASN A 216 -34.46 5.04 82.90
N THR A 217 -33.28 5.54 82.57
CA THR A 217 -33.05 6.49 81.46
C THR A 217 -33.57 6.00 80.10
N GLU A 218 -33.45 4.71 79.79
CA GLU A 218 -33.95 4.13 78.53
C GLU A 218 -35.47 4.18 78.47
N LEU A 219 -36.13 3.81 79.58
CA LEU A 219 -37.59 3.91 79.69
C LEU A 219 -38.07 5.36 79.66
N GLN A 220 -37.31 6.32 80.19
CA GLN A 220 -37.65 7.75 80.07
C GLN A 220 -37.64 8.23 78.61
N GLU A 221 -36.64 7.82 77.83
CA GLU A 221 -36.55 8.17 76.41
C GLU A 221 -37.72 7.56 75.63
N ILE A 222 -38.00 6.28 75.86
CA ILE A 222 -39.16 5.59 75.26
C ILE A 222 -40.45 6.29 75.68
N PHE A 223 -40.63 6.62 76.95
CA PHE A 223 -41.82 7.32 77.45
C PHE A 223 -42.03 8.67 76.76
N ASN A 224 -40.96 9.44 76.55
CA ASN A 224 -41.02 10.72 75.85
C ASN A 224 -41.37 10.55 74.36
N LYS A 225 -40.82 9.53 73.70
CA LYS A 225 -41.16 9.18 72.31
C LYS A 225 -42.61 8.70 72.18
N LEU A 226 -43.11 7.92 73.12
CA LEU A 226 -44.51 7.47 73.13
C LEU A 226 -45.52 8.60 73.32
N LYS A 227 -45.11 9.72 73.93
CA LYS A 227 -45.96 10.92 74.02
C LYS A 227 -46.07 11.69 72.70
N THR A 228 -45.11 11.50 71.78
CA THR A 228 -45.03 12.26 70.53
C THR A 228 -45.42 11.43 69.31
N VAL A 229 -45.28 10.11 69.36
CA VAL A 229 -45.59 9.17 68.28
C VAL A 229 -46.96 8.53 68.52
N ASP A 230 -47.75 8.37 67.47
CA ASP A 230 -49.07 7.73 67.52
C ASP A 230 -48.97 6.33 68.13
N ASP A 231 -49.55 6.21 69.33
CA ASP A 231 -49.90 5.01 70.07
C ASP A 231 -48.79 4.04 70.50
N TYR A 232 -47.62 4.03 69.87
CA TYR A 232 -46.56 3.06 70.16
C TYR A 232 -45.15 3.37 69.65
N TYR A 233 -44.15 2.61 70.13
CA TYR A 233 -42.76 2.71 69.70
C TYR A 233 -42.08 1.33 69.62
N ILE A 234 -41.36 1.08 68.52
CA ILE A 234 -40.67 -0.19 68.24
C ILE A 234 -39.15 0.01 68.38
N VAL A 235 -38.49 -0.87 69.13
CA VAL A 235 -37.05 -0.88 69.33
C VAL A 235 -36.51 -2.28 69.07
N PRO A 236 -35.54 -2.45 68.15
CA PRO A 236 -34.82 -3.71 68.03
C PRO A 236 -33.92 -3.92 69.25
N HIS A 237 -34.06 -5.07 69.91
CA HIS A 237 -33.18 -5.44 71.02
C HIS A 237 -31.97 -6.23 70.52
N ASP A 238 -32.21 -7.20 69.64
CA ASP A 238 -31.19 -7.99 68.95
C ASP A 238 -31.72 -8.52 67.59
N ASP A 239 -30.97 -9.44 66.97
CA ASP A 239 -31.34 -10.06 65.69
C ASP A 239 -32.54 -11.01 65.78
N LYS A 240 -33.01 -11.35 66.99
CA LYS A 240 -34.03 -12.36 67.25
C LYS A 240 -35.29 -11.80 67.88
N ILE A 241 -35.23 -10.66 68.55
CA ILE A 241 -36.37 -10.07 69.25
C ILE A 241 -36.49 -8.56 69.06
N LEU A 242 -37.73 -8.11 68.93
CA LEU A 242 -38.14 -6.71 68.95
C LEU A 242 -38.89 -6.44 70.25
N TYR A 243 -38.66 -5.26 70.81
CA TYR A 243 -39.51 -4.70 71.85
C TYR A 243 -40.46 -3.69 71.25
N TYR A 244 -41.72 -3.87 71.61
CA TYR A 244 -42.79 -2.96 71.32
C TYR A 244 -43.28 -2.32 72.61
N TYR A 245 -43.40 -1.00 72.64
CA TYR A 245 -43.86 -0.27 73.81
C TYR A 245 -45.14 0.49 73.50
N SER A 246 -46.06 0.52 74.46
CA SER A 246 -47.32 1.27 74.39
C SER A 246 -47.68 1.88 75.74
N LEU A 247 -48.47 2.94 75.73
CA LEU A 247 -48.94 3.57 76.97
C LEU A 247 -50.21 2.86 77.47
N LEU A 248 -50.20 2.50 78.75
CA LEU A 248 -51.42 2.21 79.50
C LEU A 248 -51.86 3.49 80.18
N ASN A 249 -53.07 3.95 79.84
CA ASN A 249 -53.65 5.16 80.41
C ASN A 249 -54.68 4.81 81.49
N ASP A 250 -54.88 5.72 82.44
CA ASP A 250 -55.98 5.66 83.39
C ASP A 250 -57.32 6.07 82.75
N ILE A 251 -58.38 5.96 83.55
CA ILE A 251 -59.75 6.34 83.17
C ILE A 251 -59.90 7.80 82.71
N ASN A 252 -58.93 8.68 82.98
CA ASN A 252 -58.89 10.06 82.50
C ASN A 252 -57.94 10.25 81.31
N SER A 253 -57.53 9.17 80.65
CA SER A 253 -56.55 9.16 79.56
C SER A 253 -55.15 9.66 79.95
N LYS A 254 -54.77 9.59 81.24
CA LYS A 254 -53.41 9.93 81.69
C LYS A 254 -52.52 8.68 81.76
N PRO A 255 -51.26 8.73 81.29
CA PRO A 255 -50.40 7.56 81.31
C PRO A 255 -50.08 7.14 82.75
N ILE A 256 -50.24 5.85 83.05
CA ILE A 256 -49.95 5.24 84.36
C ILE A 256 -48.86 4.16 84.29
N ALA A 257 -48.63 3.59 83.10
CA ALA A 257 -47.57 2.62 82.88
C ALA A 257 -47.20 2.53 81.38
N ILE A 258 -46.02 1.99 81.09
CA ILE A 258 -45.66 1.48 79.78
C ILE A 258 -45.92 -0.03 79.77
N LEU A 259 -46.67 -0.50 78.78
CA LEU A 259 -46.81 -1.91 78.44
C LEU A 259 -45.79 -2.27 77.36
N ARG A 260 -44.80 -3.06 77.72
CA ARG A 260 -43.82 -3.65 76.80
C ARG A 260 -44.27 -5.04 76.36
N THR A 261 -44.25 -5.28 75.06
CA THR A 261 -44.46 -6.60 74.44
C THR A 261 -43.17 -7.06 73.77
N THR A 262 -42.77 -8.30 74.01
CA THR A 262 -41.63 -8.93 73.31
C THR A 262 -42.13 -9.70 72.09
N PHE A 263 -41.59 -9.41 70.91
CA PHE A 263 -41.98 -10.04 69.65
C PHE A 263 -40.78 -10.77 69.00
N PRO A 264 -40.92 -12.02 68.55
CA PRO A 264 -39.85 -12.74 67.87
C PRO A 264 -39.68 -12.27 66.42
N ARG A 265 -38.42 -12.09 65.98
CA ARG A 265 -38.03 -11.71 64.61
C ARG A 265 -37.98 -12.89 63.65
N GLN A 266 -38.97 -13.78 63.74
CA GLN A 266 -38.98 -15.02 62.94
C GLN A 266 -39.06 -14.70 61.44
N THR A 267 -39.92 -13.74 61.05
CA THR A 267 -40.10 -13.28 59.67
C THR A 267 -38.79 -12.74 59.07
N TYR A 268 -38.05 -11.92 59.81
CA TYR A 268 -36.75 -11.41 59.37
C TYR A 268 -35.69 -12.51 59.21
N LEU A 269 -35.59 -13.45 60.18
CA LEU A 269 -34.64 -14.56 60.12
C LEU A 269 -34.95 -15.56 58.98
N GLU A 270 -36.23 -15.79 58.69
CA GLU A 270 -36.69 -16.54 57.53
C GLU A 270 -36.34 -15.82 56.23
N GLY A 271 -36.48 -14.49 56.19
CA GLY A 271 -36.03 -13.65 55.08
C GLY A 271 -34.52 -13.76 54.84
N LEU A 272 -33.70 -13.69 55.89
CA LEU A 272 -32.25 -13.86 55.80
C LEU A 272 -31.86 -15.26 55.30
N SER A 273 -32.54 -16.30 55.79
CA SER A 273 -32.33 -17.67 55.33
C SER A 273 -32.70 -17.85 53.86
N THR A 274 -33.80 -17.20 53.43
CA THR A 274 -34.25 -17.18 52.03
C THR A 274 -33.22 -16.49 51.13
N VAL A 275 -32.66 -15.36 51.56
CA VAL A 275 -31.60 -14.67 50.81
C VAL A 275 -30.34 -15.53 50.68
N HIS A 276 -29.89 -16.19 51.76
CA HIS A 276 -28.73 -17.09 51.67
C HIS A 276 -28.97 -18.27 50.72
N LEU A 277 -30.14 -18.91 50.79
CA LEU A 277 -30.51 -19.98 49.87
C LEU A 277 -30.54 -19.47 48.42
N TYR A 278 -31.10 -18.30 48.18
CA TYR A 278 -31.13 -17.67 46.86
C TYR A 278 -29.72 -17.41 46.33
N ILE A 279 -28.84 -16.82 47.14
CA ILE A 279 -27.43 -16.59 46.79
C ILE A 279 -26.74 -17.91 46.43
N PHE A 280 -26.96 -18.96 47.23
CA PHE A 280 -26.38 -20.29 46.97
C PHE A 280 -26.86 -20.87 45.63
N ILE A 281 -28.16 -20.78 45.34
CA ILE A 281 -28.74 -21.26 44.07
C ILE A 281 -28.16 -20.47 42.89
N VAL A 282 -28.10 -19.14 42.98
CA VAL A 282 -27.53 -18.28 41.93
C VAL A 282 -26.05 -18.60 41.69
N ALA A 283 -25.27 -18.81 42.76
CA ALA A 283 -23.87 -19.20 42.65
C ALA A 283 -23.70 -20.58 41.98
N LEU A 284 -24.52 -21.57 42.35
CA LEU A 284 -24.49 -22.91 41.77
C LEU A 284 -24.85 -22.88 40.27
N ILE A 285 -25.92 -22.18 39.90
CA ILE A 285 -26.32 -21.97 38.50
C ILE A 285 -25.21 -21.25 37.74
N GLY A 286 -24.60 -20.22 38.34
CA GLY A 286 -23.47 -19.50 37.77
C GLY A 286 -22.27 -20.40 37.48
N LEU A 287 -21.92 -21.31 38.39
CA LEU A 287 -20.85 -22.30 38.18
C LEU A 287 -21.18 -23.29 37.05
N ILE A 288 -22.42 -23.77 36.97
CA ILE A 288 -22.87 -24.67 35.90
C ILE A 288 -22.81 -23.97 34.55
N ILE A 289 -23.33 -22.75 34.45
CA ILE A 289 -23.29 -21.93 33.24
C ILE A 289 -21.83 -21.65 32.84
N MET A 290 -20.97 -21.31 33.80
CA MET A 290 -19.54 -21.10 33.54
C MET A 290 -18.88 -22.34 32.96
N GLY A 291 -19.12 -23.52 33.56
CA GLY A 291 -18.61 -24.79 33.07
C GLY A 291 -19.11 -25.12 31.65
N LEU A 292 -20.40 -24.89 31.39
CA LEU A 292 -21.02 -25.10 30.08
C LEU A 292 -20.45 -24.15 29.03
N VAL A 293 -20.37 -22.85 29.32
CA VAL A 293 -19.78 -21.83 28.43
C VAL A 293 -18.32 -22.17 28.14
N PHE A 294 -17.53 -22.52 29.16
CA PHE A 294 -16.14 -22.93 28.96
C PHE A 294 -16.04 -24.19 28.09
N PHE A 295 -16.88 -25.19 28.32
CA PHE A 295 -16.93 -26.40 27.52
C PHE A 295 -17.29 -26.11 26.05
N LEU A 296 -18.37 -25.34 25.82
CA LEU A 296 -18.81 -24.94 24.49
C LEU A 296 -17.74 -24.14 23.76
N LEU A 297 -17.14 -23.15 24.41
CA LEU A 297 -16.05 -22.35 23.84
C LEU A 297 -14.81 -23.21 23.53
N LYS A 298 -14.44 -24.12 24.44
CA LYS A 298 -13.30 -25.03 24.24
C LYS A 298 -13.52 -25.94 23.03
N PHE A 299 -14.72 -26.50 22.89
CA PHE A 299 -15.02 -27.48 21.84
C PHE A 299 -15.36 -26.82 20.49
N SER A 300 -16.11 -25.72 20.51
CA SER A 300 -16.59 -25.01 19.32
C SER A 300 -15.54 -24.08 18.70
N ILE A 301 -14.69 -23.44 19.53
CA ILE A 301 -13.74 -22.41 19.07
C ILE A 301 -12.30 -22.87 19.28
N VAL A 302 -11.86 -23.05 20.54
CA VAL A 302 -10.44 -23.21 20.87
C VAL A 302 -9.84 -24.44 20.20
N ARG A 303 -10.54 -25.59 20.24
CA ARG A 303 -10.09 -26.82 19.59
C ARG A 303 -9.94 -26.65 18.08
N ARG A 304 -10.88 -25.96 17.43
CA ARG A 304 -10.86 -25.69 15.98
C ARG A 304 -9.74 -24.74 15.59
N ILE A 305 -9.49 -23.67 16.36
CA ILE A 305 -8.36 -22.75 16.15
C ILE A 305 -7.01 -23.47 16.35
N ASN A 306 -6.88 -24.29 17.40
CA ASN A 306 -5.64 -25.06 17.61
C ASN A 306 -5.41 -26.07 16.48
N SER A 307 -6.45 -26.78 16.03
CA SER A 307 -6.34 -27.68 14.88
C SER A 307 -5.92 -26.93 13.61
N PHE A 308 -6.53 -25.77 13.32
CA PHE A 308 -6.12 -24.90 12.22
C PHE A 308 -4.63 -24.52 12.33
N LYS A 309 -4.20 -24.06 13.51
CA LYS A 309 -2.81 -23.68 13.78
C LYS A 309 -1.85 -24.85 13.56
N ASP A 310 -2.17 -26.03 14.10
CA ASP A 310 -1.31 -27.21 14.02
C ASP A 310 -1.20 -27.70 12.57
N GLN A 311 -2.32 -27.77 11.83
CA GLN A 311 -2.33 -28.10 10.42
C GLN A 311 -1.50 -27.11 9.59
N LEU A 312 -1.70 -25.80 9.79
CA LEU A 312 -0.94 -24.76 9.10
C LEU A 312 0.57 -24.83 9.44
N SER A 313 0.91 -25.09 10.70
CA SER A 313 2.29 -25.23 11.15
C SER A 313 2.96 -26.45 10.50
N ILE A 314 2.26 -27.57 10.35
CA ILE A 314 2.77 -28.76 9.67
C ILE A 314 3.00 -28.48 8.18
N ILE A 315 2.03 -27.84 7.51
CA ILE A 315 2.13 -27.46 6.09
C ILE A 315 3.32 -26.54 5.86
N THR A 316 3.46 -25.50 6.70
CA THR A 316 4.54 -24.51 6.57
C THR A 316 5.91 -25.10 6.89
N SER A 317 6.03 -25.90 7.96
CA SER A 317 7.32 -26.52 8.36
C SER A 317 7.82 -27.56 7.37
N LYS A 318 6.91 -28.32 6.74
CA LYS A 318 7.25 -29.29 5.69
C LYS A 318 7.32 -28.67 4.29
N GLN A 319 6.96 -27.39 4.14
CA GLN A 319 6.82 -26.70 2.85
C GLN A 319 5.95 -27.45 1.82
N ASP A 320 4.95 -28.20 2.31
CA ASP A 320 4.05 -29.00 1.47
C ASP A 320 2.72 -28.26 1.29
N PHE A 321 2.74 -27.21 0.47
CA PHE A 321 1.58 -26.35 0.19
C PHE A 321 0.51 -27.02 -0.69
N SER A 322 0.72 -28.28 -1.11
CA SER A 322 -0.28 -29.07 -1.83
C SER A 322 -1.41 -29.55 -0.92
N LYS A 323 -1.17 -29.58 0.40
CA LYS A 323 -2.16 -29.99 1.39
C LYS A 323 -3.14 -28.87 1.71
N THR A 324 -4.36 -29.27 2.04
CA THR A 324 -5.42 -28.36 2.45
C THR A 324 -5.67 -28.49 3.95
N ILE A 325 -6.08 -27.39 4.55
CA ILE A 325 -6.55 -27.33 5.93
C ILE A 325 -8.01 -27.76 5.93
N GLU A 326 -8.30 -28.82 6.67
CA GLU A 326 -9.65 -29.32 6.83
C GLU A 326 -10.30 -28.68 8.06
N MET A 327 -11.36 -27.91 7.81
CA MET A 327 -12.19 -27.29 8.83
C MET A 327 -13.63 -27.79 8.69
N SER A 328 -14.24 -28.19 9.81
CA SER A 328 -15.68 -28.43 9.90
C SER A 328 -16.42 -27.15 10.32
N GLY A 329 -17.69 -27.01 9.96
CA GLY A 329 -18.56 -25.87 10.33
C GLY A 329 -19.01 -25.02 9.14
N ARG A 330 -19.67 -23.89 9.41
CA ARG A 330 -20.13 -22.88 8.43
C ARG A 330 -19.99 -21.44 8.95
N ASP A 331 -19.05 -21.22 9.86
CA ASP A 331 -18.79 -19.94 10.54
C ASP A 331 -17.50 -19.27 10.02
N GLU A 332 -17.09 -18.19 10.67
CA GLU A 332 -15.90 -17.40 10.29
C GLU A 332 -14.60 -18.22 10.35
N ILE A 333 -14.51 -19.21 11.25
CA ILE A 333 -13.34 -20.08 11.36
C ILE A 333 -13.28 -21.02 10.14
N TYR A 334 -14.43 -21.50 9.67
CA TYR A 334 -14.52 -22.29 8.44
C TYR A 334 -14.12 -21.46 7.21
N GLU A 335 -14.66 -20.25 7.05
CA GLU A 335 -14.30 -19.37 5.94
C GLU A 335 -12.81 -18.97 5.98
N MET A 336 -12.24 -18.73 7.17
CA MET A 336 -10.79 -18.51 7.32
C MET A 336 -9.96 -19.71 6.85
N GLY A 337 -10.42 -20.94 7.14
CA GLY A 337 -9.82 -22.17 6.60
C GLY A 337 -9.81 -22.21 5.07
N LYS A 338 -10.95 -21.83 4.46
CA LYS A 338 -11.13 -21.78 3.00
C LYS A 338 -10.26 -20.70 2.35
N ASP A 339 -10.18 -19.51 2.94
CA ASP A 339 -9.32 -18.44 2.43
C ASP A 339 -7.84 -18.77 2.58
N CYS A 340 -7.45 -19.43 3.68
CA CYS A 340 -6.10 -19.97 3.82
C CYS A 340 -5.81 -21.03 2.75
N ASN A 341 -6.76 -21.91 2.43
CA ASN A 341 -6.62 -22.89 1.36
C ASN A 341 -6.48 -22.23 -0.03
N LYS A 342 -7.22 -21.15 -0.31
CA LYS A 342 -7.00 -20.37 -1.55
C LYS A 342 -5.58 -19.80 -1.60
N MET A 343 -5.08 -19.26 -0.47
CA MET A 343 -3.71 -18.75 -0.38
C MET A 343 -2.67 -19.86 -0.57
N LEU A 344 -2.85 -21.02 0.07
CA LEU A 344 -1.99 -22.19 -0.11
C LEU A 344 -1.99 -22.68 -1.56
N GLN A 345 -3.15 -22.68 -2.21
CA GLN A 345 -3.26 -23.00 -3.63
C GLN A 345 -2.50 -21.99 -4.49
N VAL A 346 -2.64 -20.68 -4.22
CA VAL A 346 -1.86 -19.64 -4.91
C VAL A 346 -0.36 -19.85 -4.70
N ILE A 347 0.09 -20.10 -3.47
CA ILE A 347 1.50 -20.37 -3.14
C ILE A 347 1.99 -21.62 -3.87
N ASN A 348 1.23 -22.72 -3.84
CA ASN A 348 1.59 -23.96 -4.54
C ASN A 348 1.66 -23.76 -6.06
N THR A 349 0.69 -23.05 -6.65
CA THR A 349 0.74 -22.70 -8.08
C THR A 349 1.90 -21.76 -8.39
N THR A 350 2.23 -20.82 -7.50
CA THR A 350 3.33 -19.88 -7.67
C THR A 350 4.67 -20.60 -7.53
N GLN A 351 4.79 -21.57 -6.63
CA GLN A 351 6.01 -22.36 -6.47
C GLN A 351 6.20 -23.35 -7.62
N ALA A 352 5.12 -23.94 -8.14
CA ALA A 352 5.16 -24.72 -9.37
C ALA A 352 5.55 -23.86 -10.58
N GLN A 353 4.96 -22.67 -10.73
CA GLN A 353 5.31 -21.69 -11.77
C GLN A 353 6.74 -21.17 -11.61
N LEU A 354 7.21 -20.92 -10.38
CA LEU A 354 8.56 -20.46 -10.08
C LEU A 354 9.58 -21.56 -10.38
N ASN A 355 9.32 -22.81 -10.01
CA ASN A 355 10.20 -23.94 -10.35
C ASN A 355 10.23 -24.18 -11.86
N GLN A 356 9.09 -24.08 -12.55
CA GLN A 356 9.02 -24.12 -14.00
C GLN A 356 9.80 -22.95 -14.63
N SER A 357 9.67 -21.74 -14.07
CA SER A 357 10.40 -20.54 -14.51
C SER A 357 11.90 -20.65 -14.22
N ILE A 358 12.33 -21.26 -13.11
CA ILE A 358 13.74 -21.49 -12.79
C ILE A 358 14.34 -22.51 -13.77
N HIS A 359 13.63 -23.58 -14.09
CA HIS A 359 14.07 -24.53 -15.11
C HIS A 359 14.12 -23.89 -16.51
N GLU A 360 13.15 -23.05 -16.84
CA GLU A 360 13.13 -22.30 -18.10
C GLU A 360 14.24 -21.25 -18.16
N LEU A 361 14.47 -20.50 -17.07
CA LEU A 361 15.55 -19.51 -16.95
C LEU A 361 16.93 -20.17 -16.98
N THR A 362 17.09 -21.35 -16.40
CA THR A 362 18.36 -22.11 -16.46
C THR A 362 18.62 -22.59 -17.89
N ARG A 363 17.60 -23.08 -18.58
CA ARG A 363 17.69 -23.45 -20.00
C ARG A 363 17.96 -22.22 -20.88
N ARG A 364 17.29 -21.09 -20.63
CA ARG A 364 17.51 -19.81 -21.30
C ARG A 364 18.89 -19.25 -21.01
N ASN A 365 19.40 -19.31 -19.79
CA ASN A 365 20.74 -18.83 -19.45
C ASN A 365 21.84 -19.65 -20.12
N ASN A 366 21.70 -20.97 -20.18
CA ASN A 366 22.65 -21.81 -20.92
C ASN A 366 22.59 -21.52 -22.43
N LEU A 367 21.40 -21.28 -22.97
CA LEU A 367 21.23 -20.85 -24.37
C LEU A 367 21.81 -19.45 -24.63
N ILE A 368 21.57 -18.48 -23.73
CA ILE A 368 22.10 -17.11 -23.82
C ILE A 368 23.62 -17.13 -23.74
N LYS A 369 24.21 -17.96 -22.86
CA LYS A 369 25.66 -18.08 -22.74
C LYS A 369 26.29 -18.59 -24.04
N HIS A 370 25.70 -19.63 -24.63
CA HIS A 370 26.14 -20.14 -25.93
C HIS A 370 25.98 -19.12 -27.07
N ASN A 371 24.82 -18.44 -27.14
CA ASN A 371 24.57 -17.39 -28.13
C ASN A 371 25.51 -16.19 -27.96
N ASN A 372 25.88 -15.83 -26.72
CA ASN A 372 26.80 -14.72 -26.45
C ASN A 372 28.23 -15.03 -26.89
N GLU A 373 28.67 -16.29 -26.79
CA GLU A 373 29.97 -16.71 -27.30
C GLU A 373 29.99 -16.63 -28.84
N GLU A 374 28.93 -17.12 -29.51
CA GLU A 374 28.79 -17.01 -30.97
C GLU A 374 28.68 -15.54 -31.44
N LEU A 375 27.96 -14.68 -30.71
CA LEU A 375 27.84 -13.26 -31.04
C LEU A 375 29.19 -12.53 -30.94
N LYS A 376 30.01 -12.83 -29.93
CA LYS A 376 31.34 -12.19 -29.78
C LYS A 376 32.27 -12.51 -30.95
N GLU A 377 32.25 -13.74 -31.46
CA GLU A 377 33.03 -14.12 -32.64
C GLU A 377 32.56 -13.34 -33.89
N ARG A 378 31.24 -13.13 -34.03
CA ARG A 378 30.66 -12.32 -35.11
C ARG A 378 31.03 -10.83 -35.01
N GLU A 379 30.97 -10.26 -33.81
CA GLU A 379 31.37 -8.86 -33.56
C GLU A 379 32.84 -8.63 -33.92
N HIS A 380 33.73 -9.53 -33.52
CA HIS A 380 35.16 -9.41 -33.82
C HIS A 380 35.45 -9.45 -35.33
N ALA A 381 34.82 -10.36 -36.07
CA ALA A 381 34.99 -10.44 -37.53
C ALA A 381 34.44 -9.18 -38.24
N MET A 382 33.31 -8.63 -37.79
CA MET A 382 32.76 -7.40 -38.35
C MET A 382 33.66 -6.18 -38.07
N MET A 383 34.27 -6.12 -36.87
CA MET A 383 35.25 -5.08 -36.52
C MET A 383 36.46 -5.12 -37.47
N LEU A 384 36.97 -6.30 -37.80
CA LEU A 384 38.07 -6.47 -38.75
C LEU A 384 37.68 -6.05 -40.18
N ILE A 385 36.48 -6.40 -40.66
CA ILE A 385 35.98 -5.92 -41.96
C ILE A 385 35.93 -4.38 -42.00
N ASN A 386 35.39 -3.75 -40.95
CA ASN A 386 35.33 -2.28 -40.88
C ASN A 386 36.73 -1.67 -40.89
N LYS A 387 37.68 -2.24 -40.14
CA LYS A 387 39.08 -1.82 -40.13
C LYS A 387 39.74 -1.95 -41.51
N ILE A 388 39.45 -3.02 -42.25
CA ILE A 388 39.93 -3.20 -43.63
C ILE A 388 39.30 -2.15 -44.56
N ASN A 389 38.00 -1.91 -44.46
CA ASN A 389 37.28 -0.91 -45.26
C ASN A 389 37.85 0.50 -45.03
N GLU A 390 38.05 0.91 -43.78
CA GLU A 390 38.64 2.21 -43.44
C GLU A 390 40.02 2.40 -44.07
N LYS A 391 40.89 1.38 -43.96
CA LYS A 391 42.22 1.44 -44.55
C LYS A 391 42.19 1.46 -46.08
N LEU A 392 41.29 0.69 -46.71
CA LEU A 392 41.13 0.67 -48.17
C LEU A 392 40.69 2.03 -48.73
N GLN A 393 39.85 2.76 -47.99
CA GLN A 393 39.42 4.10 -48.39
C GLN A 393 40.55 5.14 -48.35
N MET A 394 41.61 4.88 -47.59
CA MET A 394 42.79 5.75 -47.49
C MET A 394 43.84 5.50 -48.58
N CYS A 395 43.75 4.37 -49.30
CA CYS A 395 44.70 4.05 -50.37
C CYS A 395 44.64 5.09 -51.49
N GLN A 396 45.81 5.55 -51.96
CA GLN A 396 45.91 6.56 -53.01
C GLN A 396 45.92 5.97 -54.42
N ASN A 397 46.34 4.71 -54.55
CA ASN A 397 46.41 3.99 -55.81
C ASN A 397 46.07 2.52 -55.59
N ILE A 398 45.79 1.83 -56.70
CA ILE A 398 45.33 0.44 -56.66
C ILE A 398 46.41 -0.54 -56.14
N SER A 399 47.69 -0.22 -56.34
CA SER A 399 48.81 -1.06 -55.89
C SER A 399 48.92 -1.10 -54.37
N GLU A 400 48.71 0.04 -53.69
CA GLU A 400 48.68 0.14 -52.23
C GLU A 400 47.54 -0.73 -51.65
N ALA A 401 46.39 -0.72 -52.31
CA ALA A 401 45.24 -1.52 -51.89
C ALA A 401 45.52 -3.03 -51.99
N TYR A 402 46.24 -3.49 -53.02
CA TYR A 402 46.63 -4.90 -53.15
C TYR A 402 47.54 -5.37 -52.00
N SER A 403 48.53 -4.56 -51.62
CA SER A 403 49.43 -4.87 -50.49
C SER A 403 48.68 -4.93 -49.17
N LEU A 404 47.80 -3.95 -48.91
CA LEU A 404 46.99 -3.90 -47.69
C LEU A 404 46.11 -5.15 -47.54
N ILE A 405 45.43 -5.57 -48.62
CA ILE A 405 44.57 -6.75 -48.58
C ILE A 405 45.39 -8.00 -48.27
N ASN A 406 46.56 -8.14 -48.89
CA ASN A 406 47.44 -9.28 -48.65
C ASN A 406 47.81 -9.46 -47.16
N GLU A 407 48.09 -8.35 -46.47
CA GLU A 407 48.49 -8.37 -45.06
C GLU A 407 47.32 -8.58 -44.09
N THR A 408 46.11 -8.15 -44.46
CA THR A 408 44.98 -8.09 -43.53
C THR A 408 43.99 -9.25 -43.65
N VAL A 409 43.91 -9.88 -44.82
CA VAL A 409 42.96 -10.98 -45.06
C VAL A 409 43.30 -12.24 -44.25
N ASP A 410 44.58 -12.46 -43.93
CA ASP A 410 45.03 -13.59 -43.09
C ASP A 410 44.54 -13.48 -41.62
N GLU A 411 44.37 -12.26 -41.11
CA GLU A 411 43.80 -12.01 -39.76
C GLU A 411 42.31 -12.38 -39.71
N LEU A 412 41.58 -12.18 -40.82
CA LEU A 412 40.14 -12.48 -40.91
C LEU A 412 39.86 -13.95 -41.25
N PHE A 413 40.72 -14.57 -42.05
CA PHE A 413 40.58 -15.95 -42.50
C PHE A 413 41.83 -16.77 -42.20
N THR A 414 42.18 -16.88 -40.91
CA THR A 414 43.40 -17.57 -40.49
C THR A 414 43.45 -19.01 -41.01
N GLY A 415 44.53 -19.34 -41.72
CA GLY A 415 44.73 -20.66 -42.31
C GLY A 415 43.96 -20.90 -43.62
N TRP A 416 43.37 -19.86 -44.21
CA TRP A 416 42.83 -19.90 -45.57
C TRP A 416 43.88 -19.38 -46.56
N ARG A 417 43.85 -19.90 -47.78
CA ARG A 417 44.67 -19.43 -48.90
C ARG A 417 43.77 -18.68 -49.88
N GLY A 418 44.32 -17.76 -50.65
CA GLY A 418 43.52 -17.03 -51.60
C GLY A 418 44.30 -16.01 -52.40
N GLY A 419 43.56 -15.28 -53.23
CA GLY A 419 44.14 -14.22 -54.05
C GLY A 419 43.09 -13.36 -54.71
N ILE A 420 43.53 -12.21 -55.18
CA ILE A 420 42.73 -11.31 -56.02
C ILE A 420 43.25 -11.38 -57.43
N VAL A 421 42.31 -11.46 -58.36
CA VAL A 421 42.55 -11.47 -59.79
C VAL A 421 41.79 -10.31 -60.41
N ILE A 422 42.44 -9.51 -61.26
CA ILE A 422 41.84 -8.31 -61.87
C ILE A 422 41.82 -8.45 -63.38
N ALA A 423 40.74 -7.97 -64.00
CA ALA A 423 40.62 -7.94 -65.45
C ALA A 423 41.47 -6.82 -66.04
N ASP A 424 42.32 -7.16 -67.02
CA ASP A 424 43.04 -6.19 -67.82
C ASP A 424 42.10 -5.62 -68.89
N PRO A 425 41.82 -4.29 -68.89
CA PRO A 425 40.91 -3.69 -69.86
C PRO A 425 41.40 -3.76 -71.30
N THR A 426 42.70 -3.96 -71.52
CA THR A 426 43.33 -3.89 -72.85
C THR A 426 43.51 -5.26 -73.50
N SER A 427 43.95 -6.27 -72.75
CA SER A 427 44.15 -7.62 -73.26
C SER A 427 42.92 -8.52 -73.10
N GLY A 428 41.99 -8.17 -72.21
CA GLY A 428 40.87 -9.03 -71.83
C GLY A 428 41.28 -10.27 -71.01
N GLU A 429 42.55 -10.37 -70.61
CA GLU A 429 43.04 -11.41 -69.71
C GLU A 429 42.84 -11.01 -68.24
N LEU A 430 42.77 -12.02 -67.38
CA LEU A 430 42.76 -11.82 -65.94
C LEU A 430 44.16 -12.05 -65.38
N LYS A 431 44.62 -11.14 -64.53
CA LYS A 431 45.95 -11.19 -63.90
C LYS A 431 45.81 -11.30 -62.39
N THR A 432 46.54 -12.24 -61.80
CA THR A 432 46.60 -12.39 -60.35
C THR A 432 47.49 -11.29 -59.78
N VAL A 433 46.90 -10.37 -59.01
CA VAL A 433 47.58 -9.17 -58.51
C VAL A 433 48.13 -9.34 -57.10
N THR A 434 47.51 -10.22 -56.30
CA THR A 434 47.99 -10.56 -54.97
C THR A 434 47.49 -11.95 -54.55
N GLU A 435 48.29 -12.68 -53.78
CA GLU A 435 47.98 -14.00 -53.23
C GLU A 435 48.53 -14.10 -51.80
N TRP A 436 47.72 -14.67 -50.89
CA TRP A 436 48.07 -14.95 -49.50
C TRP A 436 47.97 -16.45 -49.18
N GLY A 437 48.61 -16.82 -48.06
CA GLY A 437 48.74 -18.20 -47.60
C GLY A 437 50.14 -18.76 -47.85
N ASP A 438 50.37 -19.96 -47.33
CA ASP A 438 51.67 -20.66 -47.34
C ASP A 438 52.06 -21.24 -48.70
N LYS A 439 51.13 -21.35 -49.66
CA LYS A 439 51.37 -21.86 -51.02
C LYS A 439 50.59 -21.04 -52.06
N LYS A 440 51.24 -20.74 -53.19
CA LYS A 440 50.55 -20.15 -54.36
C LYS A 440 49.61 -21.16 -55.00
N THR A 441 48.40 -20.71 -55.31
CA THR A 441 47.34 -21.58 -55.83
C THR A 441 46.81 -21.14 -57.18
N LEU A 442 46.96 -19.87 -57.56
CA LEU A 442 46.40 -19.31 -58.80
C LEU A 442 47.45 -19.14 -59.89
N LYS A 443 47.06 -19.29 -61.16
CA LYS A 443 47.91 -18.95 -62.31
C LYS A 443 48.21 -17.44 -62.32
N LEU A 444 49.36 -17.06 -62.87
CA LEU A 444 49.74 -15.64 -63.01
C LEU A 444 48.78 -14.86 -63.92
N SER A 445 48.33 -15.48 -65.01
CA SER A 445 47.25 -15.00 -65.86
C SER A 445 46.39 -16.14 -66.40
N PHE A 446 45.12 -15.86 -66.70
CA PHE A 446 44.17 -16.81 -67.30
C PHE A 446 43.01 -16.10 -68.02
N HIS A 447 42.26 -16.84 -68.84
CA HIS A 447 41.09 -16.30 -69.57
C HIS A 447 39.78 -16.48 -68.80
N SER A 448 38.78 -15.66 -69.14
CA SER A 448 37.46 -15.66 -68.46
C SER A 448 36.73 -17.01 -68.52
N ASP A 449 36.99 -17.85 -69.52
CA ASP A 449 36.37 -19.18 -69.65
C ASP A 449 36.93 -20.21 -68.65
N GLU A 450 38.04 -19.91 -67.98
CA GLU A 450 38.67 -20.77 -66.98
C GLU A 450 38.05 -20.61 -65.58
N CYS A 451 37.19 -19.60 -65.35
CA CYS A 451 36.48 -19.40 -64.09
C CYS A 451 34.96 -19.39 -64.25
N TRP A 452 34.26 -20.28 -63.53
CA TRP A 452 32.80 -20.31 -63.54
C TRP A 452 32.14 -19.07 -62.94
N ALA A 453 32.73 -18.47 -61.90
CA ALA A 453 32.20 -17.27 -61.27
C ALA A 453 32.15 -16.06 -62.23
N ILE A 454 33.12 -15.96 -63.14
CA ILE A 454 33.09 -14.91 -64.18
C ILE A 454 31.98 -15.20 -65.18
N ARG A 455 31.93 -16.44 -65.67
CA ARG A 455 30.97 -16.85 -66.71
C ARG A 455 29.52 -16.72 -66.25
N SER A 456 29.24 -17.03 -64.98
CA SER A 456 27.91 -16.92 -64.41
C SER A 456 27.60 -15.53 -63.86
N GLY A 457 28.62 -14.70 -63.57
CA GLY A 457 28.47 -13.43 -62.87
C GLY A 457 28.01 -13.59 -61.42
N THR A 458 28.06 -14.81 -60.87
CA THR A 458 27.62 -15.13 -59.52
C THR A 458 28.75 -15.79 -58.74
N ILE A 459 28.61 -15.80 -57.42
CA ILE A 459 29.49 -16.57 -56.55
C ILE A 459 29.47 -18.03 -56.97
N TYR A 460 30.65 -18.64 -57.07
CA TYR A 460 30.80 -20.04 -57.43
C TYR A 460 31.63 -20.78 -56.39
N ILE A 461 31.10 -21.90 -55.91
CA ILE A 461 31.80 -22.80 -54.98
C ILE A 461 32.36 -23.95 -55.80
N VAL A 462 33.68 -24.08 -55.81
CA VAL A 462 34.36 -25.25 -56.40
C VAL A 462 34.38 -26.36 -55.37
N ASP A 463 33.97 -27.56 -55.78
CA ASP A 463 33.92 -28.74 -54.92
C ASP A 463 34.54 -29.93 -55.67
N LYS A 464 35.72 -30.38 -55.21
CA LYS A 464 36.52 -31.43 -55.86
C LYS A 464 35.81 -32.78 -55.93
N PHE A 465 34.71 -32.98 -55.20
CA PHE A 465 33.87 -34.17 -55.31
C PHE A 465 32.94 -34.15 -56.56
N ARG A 466 32.98 -33.09 -57.39
CA ARG A 466 32.25 -32.96 -58.66
C ARG A 466 33.19 -32.57 -59.83
N PRO A 467 33.99 -33.53 -60.36
CA PRO A 467 35.14 -33.27 -61.24
C PRO A 467 34.85 -32.66 -62.63
N HIS A 468 33.59 -32.49 -63.03
CA HIS A 468 33.22 -31.91 -64.33
C HIS A 468 32.96 -30.38 -64.29
N LEU A 469 33.18 -29.74 -63.14
CA LEU A 469 32.74 -28.37 -62.84
C LEU A 469 33.84 -27.53 -62.15
N ASP A 470 35.10 -27.93 -62.29
CA ASP A 470 36.24 -27.24 -61.67
C ASP A 470 36.68 -26.01 -62.48
N CYS A 471 37.16 -24.98 -61.78
CA CYS A 471 37.82 -23.85 -62.43
C CYS A 471 39.25 -24.25 -62.86
N ARG A 472 39.66 -23.88 -64.08
CA ARG A 472 40.96 -24.24 -64.67
C ARG A 472 42.09 -23.26 -64.35
N HIS A 473 41.80 -22.20 -63.59
CA HIS A 473 42.76 -21.16 -63.22
C HIS A 473 43.67 -21.50 -62.02
N TYR A 474 43.62 -22.73 -61.50
CA TYR A 474 44.47 -23.20 -60.41
C TYR A 474 45.77 -23.86 -60.91
N ILE A 475 46.87 -23.69 -60.15
CA ILE A 475 48.17 -24.33 -60.42
C ILE A 475 48.23 -25.75 -59.79
N SER A 476 47.56 -25.96 -58.66
CA SER A 476 47.60 -27.23 -57.91
C SER A 476 46.23 -27.90 -57.84
N ASN A 477 46.22 -29.23 -57.99
CA ASN A 477 45.03 -30.07 -57.79
C ASN A 477 44.75 -30.38 -56.31
N GLU A 478 45.49 -29.83 -55.35
CA GLU A 478 45.31 -30.12 -53.91
C GLU A 478 44.10 -29.40 -53.27
N ILE A 479 43.40 -28.54 -54.01
CA ILE A 479 42.28 -27.75 -53.48
C ILE A 479 41.03 -28.61 -53.36
N SER A 480 40.58 -28.86 -52.12
CA SER A 480 39.38 -29.65 -51.83
C SER A 480 38.08 -28.87 -52.08
N LYS A 481 38.01 -27.63 -51.58
CA LYS A 481 36.94 -26.66 -51.85
C LYS A 481 37.47 -25.24 -51.91
N SER A 482 36.90 -24.44 -52.79
CA SER A 482 37.20 -23.01 -52.90
C SER A 482 35.99 -22.18 -53.27
N LEU A 483 36.11 -20.87 -53.06
CA LEU A 483 35.10 -19.86 -53.32
C LEU A 483 35.67 -18.85 -54.31
N CYS A 484 35.00 -18.70 -55.44
CA CYS A 484 35.28 -17.70 -56.45
C CYS A 484 34.16 -16.67 -56.42
N ILE A 485 34.46 -15.42 -56.06
CA ILE A 485 33.47 -14.34 -55.97
C ILE A 485 33.81 -13.26 -56.98
N PRO A 486 32.90 -12.92 -57.91
CA PRO A 486 33.15 -11.83 -58.84
C PRO A 486 33.12 -10.50 -58.07
N LEU A 487 34.17 -9.70 -58.24
CA LEU A 487 34.25 -8.34 -57.73
C LEU A 487 33.50 -7.43 -58.72
N ILE A 488 32.28 -7.06 -58.35
CA ILE A 488 31.39 -6.23 -59.17
C ILE A 488 31.04 -4.98 -58.38
N ALA A 489 31.24 -3.81 -58.99
CA ALA A 489 30.81 -2.54 -58.43
C ALA A 489 30.16 -1.69 -59.52
N ALA A 490 29.02 -1.06 -59.18
CA ALA A 490 28.21 -0.28 -60.12
C ALA A 490 27.90 -1.02 -61.44
N GLY A 491 27.69 -2.34 -61.38
CA GLY A 491 27.40 -3.20 -62.54
C GLY A 491 28.61 -3.52 -63.42
N LYS A 492 29.82 -3.03 -63.10
CA LYS A 492 31.05 -3.32 -63.83
C LYS A 492 31.83 -4.45 -63.13
N PHE A 493 32.23 -5.45 -63.91
CA PHE A 493 33.13 -6.50 -63.46
C PHE A 493 34.56 -5.96 -63.35
N ILE A 494 35.17 -6.10 -62.18
CA ILE A 494 36.54 -5.66 -61.87
C ILE A 494 37.49 -6.86 -61.86
N GLY A 495 37.06 -7.99 -61.32
CA GLY A 495 37.93 -9.14 -61.09
C GLY A 495 37.26 -10.24 -60.27
N ILE A 496 38.06 -11.10 -59.65
CA ILE A 496 37.60 -12.16 -58.74
C ILE A 496 38.38 -12.11 -57.43
N LEU A 497 37.67 -12.31 -56.32
CA LEU A 497 38.25 -12.73 -55.05
C LEU A 497 38.19 -14.27 -54.95
N ASN A 498 39.35 -14.90 -54.77
CA ASN A 498 39.46 -16.33 -54.58
C ASN A 498 39.86 -16.66 -53.15
N LEU A 499 39.18 -17.62 -52.53
CA LEU A 499 39.50 -18.13 -51.20
C LEU A 499 39.32 -19.65 -51.14
N ASN A 500 40.23 -20.34 -50.48
CA ASN A 500 40.17 -21.77 -50.25
C ASN A 500 40.64 -22.12 -48.84
N SER A 501 40.12 -23.21 -48.28
CA SER A 501 40.46 -23.68 -46.94
C SER A 501 40.81 -25.15 -46.97
N GLU A 502 41.81 -25.56 -46.19
CA GLU A 502 42.16 -26.98 -46.03
C GLU A 502 41.04 -27.78 -45.33
N LYS A 503 40.27 -27.11 -44.46
CA LYS A 503 39.13 -27.70 -43.76
C LYS A 503 37.90 -27.64 -44.66
N ASN A 504 37.57 -28.79 -45.27
CA ASN A 504 36.48 -28.99 -46.24
C ASN A 504 35.10 -28.41 -45.83
N THR A 505 34.84 -28.21 -44.53
CA THR A 505 33.57 -27.67 -44.02
C THR A 505 33.51 -26.15 -43.92
N ALA A 506 34.65 -25.45 -43.86
CA ALA A 506 34.70 -24.02 -43.57
C ALA A 506 34.14 -23.15 -44.73
N VAL A 507 34.47 -23.51 -45.99
CA VAL A 507 33.99 -22.81 -47.20
C VAL A 507 32.47 -23.00 -47.42
N SER A 508 31.91 -24.09 -46.91
CA SER A 508 30.46 -24.38 -47.00
C SER A 508 29.66 -23.76 -45.85
N ASN A 509 30.30 -23.11 -44.87
CA ASN A 509 29.62 -22.46 -43.76
C ASN A 509 28.99 -21.13 -44.24
N TYR A 510 27.67 -21.00 -44.06
CA TYR A 510 26.92 -19.81 -44.44
C TYR A 510 27.48 -18.51 -43.83
N TYR A 511 27.90 -18.53 -42.56
CA TYR A 511 28.49 -17.37 -41.89
C TYR A 511 29.78 -16.91 -42.57
N HIS A 512 30.70 -17.84 -42.85
CA HIS A 512 31.93 -17.50 -43.56
C HIS A 512 31.66 -17.04 -45.00
N GLN A 513 30.69 -17.64 -45.69
CA GLN A 513 30.28 -17.17 -47.01
C GLN A 513 29.80 -15.71 -46.98
N GLN A 514 28.92 -15.37 -46.04
CA GLN A 514 28.45 -13.98 -45.88
C GLN A 514 29.60 -13.03 -45.55
N LEU A 515 30.54 -13.44 -44.68
CA LEU A 515 31.70 -12.63 -44.34
C LEU A 515 32.59 -12.34 -45.57
N VAL A 516 32.83 -13.37 -46.40
CA VAL A 516 33.60 -13.19 -47.63
C VAL A 516 32.83 -12.35 -48.65
N ILE A 517 31.52 -12.51 -48.76
CA ILE A 517 30.68 -11.68 -49.64
C ILE A 517 30.81 -10.20 -49.24
N THR A 518 30.61 -9.87 -47.97
CA THR A 518 30.77 -8.52 -47.46
C THR A 518 32.16 -7.97 -47.74
N LEU A 519 33.21 -8.77 -47.50
CA LEU A 519 34.57 -8.35 -47.83
C LEU A 519 34.76 -8.11 -49.33
N SER A 520 34.21 -8.97 -50.18
CA SER A 520 34.29 -8.83 -51.63
C SER A 520 33.61 -7.56 -52.14
N GLU A 521 32.48 -7.17 -51.54
CA GLU A 521 31.77 -5.93 -51.86
C GLU A 521 32.59 -4.70 -51.44
N VAL A 522 33.18 -4.73 -50.24
CA VAL A 522 34.08 -3.68 -49.75
C VAL A 522 35.29 -3.51 -50.69
N ILE A 523 35.92 -4.62 -51.09
CA ILE A 523 37.07 -4.62 -52.01
C ILE A 523 36.65 -4.09 -53.39
N ALA A 524 35.55 -4.61 -53.95
CA ALA A 524 35.07 -4.19 -55.27
C ALA A 524 34.73 -2.71 -55.31
N LEU A 525 34.03 -2.19 -54.30
CA LEU A 525 33.68 -0.76 -54.20
C LEU A 525 34.93 0.10 -54.03
N SER A 526 35.88 -0.31 -53.20
CA SER A 526 37.13 0.43 -52.98
C SER A 526 37.95 0.52 -54.27
N PHE A 527 38.08 -0.58 -55.01
CA PHE A 527 38.77 -0.60 -56.30
C PHE A 527 38.05 0.27 -57.34
N ALA A 528 36.72 0.23 -57.40
CA ALA A 528 35.95 1.10 -58.28
C ALA A 528 36.18 2.58 -57.97
N ASN A 529 36.18 2.94 -56.68
CA ASN A 529 36.39 4.31 -56.22
C ASN A 529 37.81 4.80 -56.54
N ILE A 530 38.84 3.99 -56.31
CA ILE A 530 40.23 4.33 -56.65
C ILE A 530 40.34 4.57 -58.17
N ASN A 531 39.87 3.62 -58.99
CA ASN A 531 39.91 3.74 -60.44
C ASN A 531 39.10 4.94 -60.97
N LEU A 532 37.95 5.24 -60.35
CA LEU A 532 37.13 6.41 -60.71
C LEU A 532 37.85 7.72 -60.37
N ARG A 533 38.46 7.80 -59.18
CA ARG A 533 39.24 8.97 -58.77
C ARG A 533 40.41 9.22 -59.72
N ASP A 534 41.13 8.16 -60.11
CA ASP A 534 42.22 8.26 -61.08
C ASP A 534 41.70 8.75 -62.45
N SER A 535 40.59 8.18 -62.94
CA SER A 535 39.99 8.61 -64.21
C SER A 535 39.47 10.06 -64.18
N LEU A 536 38.88 10.51 -63.06
CA LEU A 536 38.41 11.89 -62.89
C LEU A 536 39.57 12.88 -62.85
N ARG A 537 40.67 12.49 -62.21
CA ARG A 537 41.89 13.29 -62.15
C ARG A 537 42.45 13.51 -63.56
N ASP A 538 42.54 12.46 -64.38
CA ASP A 538 43.00 12.55 -65.77
C ASP A 538 42.10 13.46 -66.61
N GLN A 539 40.78 13.36 -66.46
CA GLN A 539 39.82 14.24 -67.15
C GLN A 539 39.91 15.71 -66.71
N SER A 540 40.28 15.97 -65.45
CA SER A 540 40.34 17.34 -64.93
C SER A 540 41.56 18.14 -65.39
N ILE A 541 42.62 17.47 -65.86
CA ILE A 541 43.90 18.13 -66.18
C ILE A 541 44.16 18.28 -67.68
N HIS A 542 43.40 17.59 -68.52
CA HIS A 542 43.49 17.69 -69.99
C HIS A 542 42.31 18.49 -70.58
N ASP A 543 42.52 19.13 -71.72
CA ASP A 543 41.47 19.74 -72.55
C ASP A 543 40.78 18.65 -73.39
N PRO A 544 39.46 18.49 -73.30
CA PRO A 544 38.75 17.37 -73.92
C PRO A 544 38.73 17.42 -75.45
N LEU A 545 38.94 18.60 -76.07
CA LEU A 545 38.94 18.74 -77.52
C LEU A 545 40.29 18.37 -78.14
N THR A 546 41.38 18.83 -77.53
CA THR A 546 42.74 18.75 -78.08
C THR A 546 43.60 17.66 -77.44
N GLY A 547 43.23 17.16 -76.26
CA GLY A 547 44.01 16.20 -75.47
C GLY A 547 45.25 16.81 -74.78
N LEU A 548 45.55 18.08 -75.03
CA LEU A 548 46.64 18.81 -74.39
C LEU A 548 46.31 19.09 -72.93
N PHE A 549 47.29 19.47 -72.12
CA PHE A 549 47.01 19.94 -70.77
C PHE A 549 46.15 21.21 -70.82
N ASN A 550 45.18 21.32 -69.91
CA ASN A 550 44.37 22.53 -69.82
C ASN A 550 45.05 23.60 -68.96
N ARG A 551 44.54 24.83 -69.05
CA ARG A 551 45.03 25.96 -68.24
C ARG A 551 45.05 25.67 -66.73
N ARG A 552 44.07 24.94 -66.21
CA ARG A 552 44.02 24.61 -64.78
C ARG A 552 45.23 23.77 -64.36
N TYR A 553 45.63 22.80 -65.19
CA TYR A 553 46.83 22.00 -64.91
C TYR A 553 48.11 22.84 -64.96
N LEU A 554 48.19 23.84 -65.84
CA LEU A 554 49.29 24.81 -65.84
C LEU A 554 49.35 25.53 -64.48
N GLU A 555 48.24 26.10 -64.02
CA GLU A 555 48.16 26.83 -62.75
C GLU A 555 48.50 25.94 -61.54
N GLU A 556 48.10 24.66 -61.56
CA GLU A 556 48.39 23.70 -60.48
C GLU A 556 49.86 23.23 -60.48
N ARG A 557 50.46 22.98 -61.65
CA ARG A 557 51.79 22.32 -61.75
C ARG A 557 52.94 23.29 -61.93
N PHE A 558 52.73 24.39 -62.63
CA PHE A 558 53.79 25.31 -63.07
C PHE A 558 54.52 26.05 -61.94
N PRO A 559 53.89 26.45 -60.81
CA PRO A 559 54.63 27.04 -59.69
C PRO A 559 55.74 26.13 -59.16
N THR A 560 55.48 24.82 -59.10
CA THR A 560 56.46 23.83 -58.64
C THR A 560 57.63 23.69 -59.62
N GLU A 561 57.36 23.75 -60.92
CA GLU A 561 58.41 23.63 -61.95
C GLU A 561 59.23 24.93 -62.09
N ILE A 562 58.63 26.12 -61.90
CA ILE A 562 59.37 27.39 -61.82
C ILE A 562 60.37 27.36 -60.66
N GLU A 563 59.93 26.96 -59.46
CA GLU A 563 60.81 26.87 -58.30
C GLU A 563 61.98 25.91 -58.56
N ARG A 564 61.70 24.78 -59.22
CA ARG A 564 62.72 23.83 -59.62
C ARG A 564 63.71 24.44 -60.61
N ALA A 565 63.23 25.18 -61.61
CA ALA A 565 64.08 25.83 -62.60
C ALA A 565 64.98 26.92 -61.98
N ILE A 566 64.45 27.73 -61.05
CA ILE A 566 65.20 28.72 -60.28
C ILE A 566 66.30 28.05 -59.46
N ARG A 567 65.96 26.98 -58.71
CA ARG A 567 66.94 26.23 -57.90
C ARG A 567 68.07 25.64 -58.76
N ASN A 568 67.73 25.16 -59.95
CA ASN A 568 68.69 24.50 -60.85
C ASN A 568 69.43 25.48 -61.80
N LYS A 569 69.13 26.78 -61.74
CA LYS A 569 69.65 27.81 -62.66
C LYS A 569 69.41 27.48 -64.15
N SER A 570 68.33 26.77 -64.45
CA SER A 570 67.94 26.41 -65.82
C SER A 570 67.02 27.48 -66.41
N ILE A 571 67.29 27.89 -67.64
CA ILE A 571 66.46 28.84 -68.40
C ILE A 571 65.43 28.08 -69.24
N PHE A 572 64.23 28.64 -69.38
CA PHE A 572 63.19 28.16 -70.29
C PHE A 572 62.54 29.34 -71.00
N SER A 573 61.86 29.08 -72.11
CA SER A 573 61.10 30.11 -72.82
C SER A 573 59.63 29.74 -72.85
N VAL A 574 58.76 30.74 -72.72
CA VAL A 574 57.32 30.56 -72.82
C VAL A 574 56.82 31.26 -74.07
N GLY A 575 56.11 30.51 -74.91
CA GLY A 575 55.43 31.02 -76.09
C GLY A 575 53.93 31.02 -75.88
N MET A 576 53.30 32.19 -75.97
CA MET A 576 51.85 32.32 -76.11
C MET A 576 51.52 32.39 -77.61
N ILE A 577 50.66 31.49 -78.06
CA ILE A 577 50.31 31.28 -79.47
C ILE A 577 48.83 31.52 -79.63
N ASP A 578 48.43 32.24 -80.68
CA ASP A 578 47.04 32.48 -81.01
C ASP A 578 46.81 32.39 -82.52
N ILE A 579 45.64 31.86 -82.90
CA ILE A 579 45.26 31.68 -84.30
C ILE A 579 44.70 32.99 -84.86
N ASP A 580 45.37 33.50 -85.90
CA ASP A 580 44.99 34.78 -86.50
C ASP A 580 43.59 34.71 -87.12
N PHE A 581 42.74 35.66 -86.76
CA PHE A 581 41.37 35.81 -87.28
C PHE A 581 40.47 34.58 -87.07
N PHE A 582 40.70 33.78 -86.01
CA PHE A 582 39.94 32.55 -85.77
C PHE A 582 38.43 32.78 -85.61
N LYS A 583 38.01 33.89 -85.00
CA LYS A 583 36.59 34.28 -84.97
C LYS A 583 36.00 34.43 -86.38
N ASN A 584 36.67 35.16 -87.27
CA ASN A 584 36.22 35.32 -88.65
C ASN A 584 36.20 33.99 -89.41
N PHE A 585 37.15 33.09 -89.09
CA PHE A 585 37.17 31.74 -89.63
C PHE A 585 35.94 30.95 -89.17
N ASN A 586 35.64 30.96 -87.87
CA ASN A 586 34.46 30.31 -87.31
C ASN A 586 33.15 30.88 -87.85
N ASP A 587 33.04 32.21 -87.97
CA ASP A 587 31.87 32.89 -88.52
C ASP A 587 31.62 32.48 -89.99
N ARG A 588 32.68 32.14 -90.73
CA ARG A 588 32.61 31.74 -92.14
C ARG A 588 32.42 30.24 -92.37
N TYR A 589 33.06 29.39 -91.58
CA TYR A 589 33.13 27.94 -91.81
C TYR A 589 32.43 27.09 -90.72
N GLY A 590 31.94 27.74 -89.66
CA GLY A 590 31.27 27.13 -88.52
C GLY A 590 32.24 26.58 -87.47
N HIS A 591 31.78 26.55 -86.21
CA HIS A 591 32.59 26.11 -85.07
C HIS A 591 33.17 24.69 -85.22
N ALA A 592 32.42 23.76 -85.81
CA ALA A 592 32.93 22.40 -86.03
C ALA A 592 34.16 22.35 -86.98
N ALA A 593 34.27 23.28 -87.93
CA ALA A 593 35.46 23.41 -88.76
C ALA A 593 36.63 24.03 -87.96
N GLY A 594 36.33 24.99 -87.08
CA GLY A 594 37.30 25.54 -86.13
C GLY A 594 37.83 24.50 -85.14
N ASP A 595 36.99 23.58 -84.67
CA ASP A 595 37.39 22.49 -83.79
C ASP A 595 38.41 21.57 -84.46
N GLU A 596 38.24 21.25 -85.74
CA GLU A 596 39.24 20.48 -86.50
C GLU A 596 40.54 21.26 -86.70
N VAL A 597 40.47 22.59 -86.86
CA VAL A 597 41.64 23.45 -86.87
C VAL A 597 42.40 23.36 -85.53
N LEU A 598 41.70 23.45 -84.40
CA LEU A 598 42.29 23.35 -83.06
C LEU A 598 42.91 21.98 -82.80
N LYS A 599 42.22 20.89 -83.16
CA LYS A 599 42.75 19.52 -83.06
C LYS A 599 44.00 19.36 -83.91
N LYS A 600 43.99 19.83 -85.16
CA LYS A 600 45.13 19.68 -86.05
C LYS A 600 46.33 20.51 -85.59
N LEU A 601 46.08 21.70 -85.05
CA LEU A 601 47.11 22.51 -84.41
C LEU A 601 47.69 21.82 -83.18
N ALA A 602 46.86 21.21 -82.33
CA ALA A 602 47.31 20.46 -81.16
C ALA A 602 48.17 19.25 -81.52
N VAL A 603 47.79 18.49 -82.55
CA VAL A 603 48.62 17.40 -83.10
C VAL A 603 49.94 17.97 -83.62
N SER A 604 49.91 19.07 -84.38
CA SER A 604 51.12 19.72 -84.89
C SER A 604 52.03 20.21 -83.76
N LEU A 605 51.47 20.69 -82.64
CA LEU A 605 52.23 21.05 -81.45
C LEU A 605 52.90 19.80 -80.86
N MET A 606 52.17 18.71 -80.62
CA MET A 606 52.73 17.47 -80.06
C MET A 606 53.82 16.83 -80.94
N GLU A 607 53.70 16.94 -82.27
CA GLU A 607 54.69 16.40 -83.21
C GLU A 607 55.95 17.28 -83.35
N ASN A 608 55.83 18.60 -83.19
CA ASN A 608 56.96 19.54 -83.38
C ASN A 608 57.72 19.86 -82.08
N PHE A 609 57.14 19.58 -80.92
CA PHE A 609 57.73 19.81 -79.61
C PHE A 609 58.17 18.50 -78.94
N ARG A 610 59.25 18.52 -78.13
CA ARG A 610 59.88 17.29 -77.59
C ARG A 610 59.10 16.77 -76.38
N GLY A 611 59.29 15.50 -75.99
CA GLY A 611 58.54 14.88 -74.89
C GLY A 611 58.71 15.49 -73.49
N TYR A 612 59.63 16.43 -73.31
CA TYR A 612 59.79 17.24 -72.09
C TYR A 612 59.31 18.70 -72.24
N ASP A 613 59.02 19.15 -73.46
CA ASP A 613 58.33 20.43 -73.68
C ASP A 613 56.87 20.24 -73.25
N VAL A 614 56.30 21.20 -72.52
CA VAL A 614 54.94 21.07 -71.97
C VAL A 614 54.01 22.02 -72.70
N ILE A 615 52.92 21.46 -73.22
CA ILE A 615 52.00 22.14 -74.14
C ILE A 615 50.63 22.22 -73.48
N PHE A 616 50.08 23.43 -73.47
CA PHE A 616 48.80 23.72 -72.85
C PHE A 616 47.86 24.36 -73.87
N ARG A 617 46.58 24.02 -73.79
CA ARG A 617 45.52 24.87 -74.33
C ARG A 617 45.18 25.89 -73.26
N PHE A 618 45.57 27.14 -73.49
CA PHE A 618 45.45 28.22 -72.52
C PHE A 618 44.06 28.88 -72.56
N GLY A 619 43.48 28.97 -73.75
CA GLY A 619 42.17 29.60 -74.01
C GLY A 619 41.41 28.93 -75.16
N GLY A 620 40.42 29.63 -75.71
CA GLY A 620 39.58 29.11 -76.80
C GLY A 620 40.40 28.78 -78.07
N GLU A 621 41.23 29.73 -78.50
CA GLU A 621 42.13 29.64 -79.67
C GLU A 621 43.61 29.86 -79.30
N GLU A 622 43.90 29.91 -77.99
CA GLU A 622 45.19 30.27 -77.43
C GLU A 622 45.90 29.01 -76.88
N PHE A 623 47.18 28.88 -77.21
CA PHE A 623 48.03 27.79 -76.77
C PHE A 623 49.28 28.34 -76.10
N LEU A 624 49.71 27.69 -75.03
CA LEU A 624 50.93 28.05 -74.31
C LEU A 624 51.90 26.88 -74.39
N VAL A 625 53.13 27.16 -74.81
CA VAL A 625 54.21 26.17 -74.87
C VAL A 625 55.34 26.61 -73.95
N ILE A 626 55.75 25.72 -73.08
CA ILE A 626 56.95 25.88 -72.25
C ILE A 626 58.07 25.04 -72.85
N LEU A 627 59.10 25.74 -73.32
CA LEU A 627 60.30 25.17 -73.91
C LEU A 627 61.39 25.09 -72.85
N ILE A 628 61.54 23.92 -72.24
CA ILE A 628 62.54 23.68 -71.18
C ILE A 628 63.95 23.74 -71.82
N ASP A 629 64.92 24.32 -71.11
CA ASP A 629 66.32 24.46 -71.52
C ASP A 629 66.55 25.23 -72.84
N ASN A 630 65.65 26.17 -73.17
CA ASN A 630 65.75 27.02 -74.36
C ASN A 630 65.81 28.50 -74.00
N SER A 631 66.85 29.19 -74.49
CA SER A 631 66.90 30.66 -74.48
C SER A 631 65.92 31.25 -75.49
N VAL A 632 65.54 32.50 -75.30
CA VAL A 632 64.52 33.18 -76.11
C VAL A 632 64.92 33.29 -77.59
N SER A 633 66.22 33.36 -77.87
CA SER A 633 66.74 33.35 -79.24
C SER A 633 66.46 32.00 -79.94
N LYS A 634 66.80 30.87 -79.28
CA LYS A 634 66.53 29.52 -79.79
C LYS A 634 65.04 29.22 -79.85
N ALA A 635 64.29 29.68 -78.85
CA ALA A 635 62.84 29.57 -78.83
C ALA A 635 62.22 30.35 -80.01
N SER A 636 62.73 31.54 -80.32
CA SER A 636 62.28 32.34 -81.46
C SER A 636 62.51 31.65 -82.80
N GLU A 637 63.68 31.04 -83.01
CA GLU A 637 63.95 30.24 -84.20
C GLU A 637 62.97 29.06 -84.33
N ARG A 638 62.77 28.31 -83.24
CA ARG A 638 61.86 27.15 -83.21
C ARG A 638 60.40 27.54 -83.44
N MET A 639 59.96 28.64 -82.83
CA MET A 639 58.60 29.16 -82.96
C MET A 639 58.35 29.75 -84.35
N ASN A 640 59.34 30.40 -84.96
CA ASN A 640 59.23 30.85 -86.35
C ASN A 640 59.14 29.67 -87.33
N PHE A 641 59.92 28.61 -87.09
CA PHE A 641 59.79 27.38 -87.86
C PHE A 641 58.40 26.76 -87.71
N PHE A 642 57.89 26.65 -86.48
CA PHE A 642 56.56 26.14 -86.20
C PHE A 642 55.46 26.97 -86.89
N ARG A 643 55.54 28.31 -86.81
CA ARG A 643 54.63 29.23 -87.52
C ARG A 643 54.57 28.95 -89.02
N GLU A 644 55.73 28.80 -89.66
CA GLU A 644 55.82 28.50 -91.09
C GLU A 644 55.25 27.11 -91.43
N GLN A 645 55.34 26.13 -90.53
CA GLN A 645 54.72 24.81 -90.72
C GLN A 645 53.20 24.86 -90.60
N VAL A 646 52.68 25.58 -89.61
CA VAL A 646 51.24 25.79 -89.44
C VAL A 646 50.64 26.43 -90.69
N LYS A 647 51.31 27.44 -91.26
CA LYS A 647 50.90 28.11 -92.50
C LYS A 647 50.83 27.17 -93.72
N LYS A 648 51.64 26.11 -93.74
CA LYS A 648 51.69 25.10 -94.81
C LYS A 648 50.79 23.88 -94.54
N THR A 649 50.22 23.78 -93.34
CA THR A 649 49.43 22.61 -92.93
C THR A 649 48.09 22.61 -93.65
N SER A 650 47.81 21.56 -94.42
CA SER A 650 46.48 21.35 -95.01
C SER A 650 45.53 20.80 -93.96
N ILE A 651 44.38 21.44 -93.82
CA ILE A 651 43.32 21.02 -92.91
C ILE A 651 42.08 20.75 -93.75
N THR A 652 41.58 19.51 -93.71
CA THR A 652 40.41 19.09 -94.48
C THR A 652 39.23 18.88 -93.53
N PHE A 653 38.09 19.51 -93.83
CA PHE A 653 36.85 19.33 -93.09
C PHE A 653 35.70 19.04 -94.04
N LYS A 654 34.94 17.96 -93.79
CA LYS A 654 33.85 17.49 -94.67
C LYS A 654 34.27 17.39 -96.15
N HIS A 655 35.46 16.85 -96.41
CA HIS A 655 36.07 16.70 -97.75
C HIS A 655 36.40 18.02 -98.48
N ILE A 656 36.34 19.17 -97.79
CA ILE A 656 36.76 20.48 -98.31
C ILE A 656 38.09 20.86 -97.65
N ASN A 657 39.05 21.31 -98.47
CA ASN A 657 40.28 21.90 -97.95
C ASN A 657 39.98 23.30 -97.43
N LEU A 658 40.19 23.50 -96.13
CA LEU A 658 40.05 24.78 -95.46
C LEU A 658 41.20 25.71 -95.88
N PRO A 659 41.00 27.04 -95.87
CA PRO A 659 42.08 27.97 -96.17
C PRO A 659 43.20 27.83 -95.13
N PRO A 660 44.46 28.11 -95.52
CA PRO A 660 45.57 28.07 -94.58
C PRO A 660 45.34 29.08 -93.45
N ILE A 661 45.68 28.67 -92.24
CA ILE A 661 45.65 29.52 -91.05
C ILE A 661 47.05 30.06 -90.78
N THR A 662 47.13 31.23 -90.17
CA THR A 662 48.38 31.77 -89.62
C THR A 662 48.26 31.89 -88.11
N ILE A 663 49.39 31.89 -87.43
CA ILE A 663 49.46 32.06 -85.99
C ILE A 663 50.39 33.21 -85.65
N SER A 664 50.00 33.99 -84.65
CA SER A 664 50.87 34.97 -84.00
C SER A 664 51.41 34.39 -82.70
N ILE A 665 52.67 34.68 -82.38
CA ILE A 665 53.34 34.12 -81.20
C ILE A 665 54.05 35.23 -80.42
N GLY A 666 53.77 35.34 -79.12
CA GLY A 666 54.51 36.16 -78.18
C GLY A 666 55.46 35.31 -77.34
N LEU A 667 56.74 35.68 -77.31
CA LEU A 667 57.77 34.94 -76.57
C LEU A 667 58.35 35.74 -75.41
N VAL A 668 58.59 35.04 -74.30
CA VAL A 668 59.30 35.57 -73.13
C VAL A 668 60.30 34.55 -72.61
N GLU A 669 61.47 35.02 -72.18
CA GLU A 669 62.43 34.20 -71.44
C GLU A 669 62.07 34.17 -69.95
N ALA A 670 62.21 33.01 -69.32
CA ALA A 670 61.97 32.80 -67.91
C ALA A 670 62.94 31.75 -67.33
N PRO A 671 63.13 31.68 -66.00
CA PRO A 671 62.66 32.61 -65.00
C PRO A 671 63.55 33.86 -64.91
N THR A 672 62.95 35.05 -64.73
CA THR A 672 63.64 36.22 -64.15
C THR A 672 63.44 36.24 -62.63
N GLU A 673 64.28 36.92 -61.85
CA GLU A 673 64.09 36.98 -60.38
C GLU A 673 62.69 37.54 -60.03
N GLY A 674 61.97 36.86 -59.13
CA GLY A 674 60.64 37.28 -58.66
C GLY A 674 59.46 37.02 -59.62
N THR A 675 59.64 36.24 -60.69
CA THR A 675 58.58 36.05 -61.70
C THR A 675 57.58 34.96 -61.32
N SER A 676 56.28 35.29 -61.31
CA SER A 676 55.18 34.32 -61.17
C SER A 676 54.67 33.85 -62.53
N LEU A 677 53.81 32.82 -62.55
CA LEU A 677 53.13 32.35 -63.77
C LEU A 677 52.36 33.49 -64.45
N GLU A 678 51.63 34.29 -63.66
CA GLU A 678 50.82 35.40 -64.17
C GLU A 678 51.69 36.44 -64.86
N GLU A 679 52.86 36.75 -64.29
CA GLU A 679 53.77 37.74 -64.87
C GLU A 679 54.42 37.22 -66.16
N ILE A 680 54.78 35.94 -66.22
CA ILE A 680 55.29 35.30 -67.46
C ILE A 680 54.19 35.32 -68.54
N ALA A 681 52.98 34.88 -68.21
CA ALA A 681 51.86 34.85 -69.14
C ALA A 681 51.51 36.25 -69.64
N ARG A 682 51.48 37.26 -68.75
CA ARG A 682 51.22 38.66 -69.11
C ARG A 682 52.29 39.23 -70.06
N LYS A 683 53.57 38.95 -69.82
CA LYS A 683 54.66 39.39 -70.71
C LYS A 683 54.57 38.73 -72.08
N ALA A 684 54.28 37.42 -72.12
CA ALA A 684 54.07 36.69 -73.36
C ALA A 684 52.85 37.22 -74.13
N ASP A 685 51.76 37.53 -73.45
CA ASP A 685 50.54 38.10 -74.03
C ASP A 685 50.76 39.51 -74.60
N ILE A 686 51.52 40.37 -73.93
CA ILE A 686 51.91 41.69 -74.47
C ILE A 686 52.71 41.53 -75.76
N ALA A 687 53.65 40.59 -75.81
CA ALA A 687 54.40 40.31 -77.03
C ALA A 687 53.49 39.77 -78.14
N LEU A 688 52.54 38.90 -77.80
CA LEU A 688 51.55 38.37 -78.74
C LEU A 688 50.65 39.48 -79.31
N TYR A 689 50.21 40.42 -78.47
CA TYR A 689 49.45 41.59 -78.89
C TYR A 689 50.23 42.42 -79.91
N HIS A 690 51.52 42.70 -79.65
CA HIS A 690 52.37 43.37 -80.62
C HIS A 690 52.55 42.57 -81.92
N ALA A 691 52.63 41.24 -81.85
CA ALA A 691 52.68 40.40 -83.05
C ALA A 691 51.42 40.59 -83.89
N LYS A 692 50.25 40.66 -83.24
CA LYS A 692 48.98 40.95 -83.90
C LYS A 692 48.96 42.36 -84.50
N GLU A 693 49.30 43.40 -83.74
CA GLU A 693 49.29 44.79 -84.26
C GLU A 693 50.26 45.03 -85.41
N ASN A 694 51.45 44.44 -85.35
CA ASN A 694 52.48 44.61 -86.37
C ASN A 694 52.18 43.86 -87.68
N GLY A 695 50.98 43.31 -87.84
CA GLY A 695 50.52 42.68 -89.08
C GLY A 695 50.31 41.18 -89.02
N ARG A 696 50.29 40.57 -87.83
CA ARG A 696 50.04 39.13 -87.59
C ARG A 696 51.08 38.23 -88.28
N ASP A 697 50.85 36.91 -88.23
CA ASP A 697 51.70 35.87 -88.82
C ASP A 697 53.19 36.08 -88.50
N ARG A 698 53.50 36.31 -87.22
CA ARG A 698 54.87 36.57 -86.76
C ARG A 698 55.11 36.18 -85.32
N VAL A 699 56.39 36.12 -84.98
CA VAL A 699 56.87 35.93 -83.61
C VAL A 699 57.44 37.26 -83.11
N GLU A 700 56.96 37.74 -81.96
CA GLU A 700 57.52 38.90 -81.27
C GLU A 700 58.09 38.48 -79.92
N ILE A 701 59.24 39.04 -79.56
CA ILE A 701 59.89 38.81 -78.26
C ILE A 701 59.56 39.98 -77.34
N PHE A 702 59.20 39.69 -76.09
CA PHE A 702 58.98 40.71 -75.07
C PHE A 702 60.29 41.46 -74.75
N THR A 703 60.23 42.79 -74.75
CA THR A 703 61.35 43.68 -74.35
C THR A 703 60.81 44.80 -73.46
N GLU A 704 61.46 45.11 -72.33
CA GLU A 704 60.97 46.10 -71.33
C GLU A 704 60.68 47.50 -71.90
N ASN A 705 61.40 47.92 -72.96
CA ASN A 705 61.22 49.23 -73.62
C ASN A 705 59.90 49.40 -74.41
N LYS A 706 59.09 48.35 -74.59
CA LYS A 706 57.80 48.43 -75.31
C LYS A 706 56.57 48.60 -74.39
N SER A 707 56.76 48.80 -73.08
CA SER A 707 55.67 48.90 -72.11
C SER A 707 55.14 50.34 -71.94
N LYS A 708 54.08 50.73 -72.67
CA LYS A 708 53.16 51.81 -72.25
C LYS A 708 51.83 51.20 -71.82
N PRO A 709 51.31 51.48 -70.61
CA PRO A 709 50.03 50.94 -70.15
C PRO A 709 48.85 51.73 -70.74
N ILE A 710 47.78 51.03 -71.15
CA ILE A 710 46.47 51.63 -71.48
C ILE A 710 45.39 50.89 -70.67
N GLY A 711 44.57 51.67 -69.96
CA GLY A 711 43.44 51.23 -69.14
C GLY A 711 42.21 50.78 -69.95
N PRO A 712 41.15 50.31 -69.27
CA PRO A 712 40.17 49.38 -69.83
C PRO A 712 39.09 50.04 -70.68
N ASN A 713 38.68 49.33 -71.75
CA ASN A 713 37.34 49.33 -72.31
C ASN A 713 36.93 47.88 -72.56
#